data_AF-A0A3B8XWJ4-F1
#
_entry.id   AF-A0A3B8XWJ4-F1
#
_cell.length_a   1.000
_cell.length_b   1.000
_cell.length_c   1.000
_cell.angle_alpha   90.00
_cell.angle_beta   90.00
_cell.angle_gamma   90.00
#
_symmetry.space_group_name_H-M   'P 1'
#
loop_
_entity.id
_entity.type
_entity.pdbx_description
1 polymer ?
#
loop_
_entity_poly.entity_id
_entity_poly.type
_entity_poly.pdbx_seq_one_letter_code
_entity_poly.pdbx_strand_id
1 'polypeptide(L)'
;MIKRIFRLFNSKESLKIIKSSSLIALIISIIICPFWYQVFAFKDLQVEVSLQAPNSEYIKVYWNNPQAYPNAYKKILVNPVKSKSWDISIEPLAKKNPLSAGYEIQITDINTPQTKVDWNQVFTNVKGTEWQLVNFQWSSQKKSLLWNNSQNPASPLDIQLEGGDLTLSFQRSPRSGMLKIKANNKSEIVDLFSHRFLKSESITFPANALGNEEIKSYKFTIPYDSWQKIQFISDDNQPLFIKQIKVNNQNISDLNSDIIVLPFFSIQFWNSLVYTIISSLISFIWMTLLFISIINIWQGRKNQKLGLISYIILVSIAVSGFWLLVVYPAVMTPDTLSQWQQALRNKYEVWHPPILAILMHLTQYFVKTPSLLILLQGSIFWGAIIYLIYQVTNNSKTFLIGSSFIILLFPLWLYSGTIVSNTWMTAFALLSAAFLIRAKYKQRKISFILSIIFLSVAVMFRREVALLFIILIFMYFFIYWRQQKLYQRIIICCLIPILILLPARILLYLPNINAQRDFPFGQLLLHQYVGTIINSEDKISSSQISSEKQEIDKRFGDGTFQRFIDHYICYSENYIRIYQPQESPLLGNRLNDEDQTFILNKYTKSLSNYPLGFLKHKMCNFAYVLQVPNLGYEGWTLLENWPAMEAQLNQLGIQSNSRFPSIMEWYKKTLINSFDHPILSLLFRHYIFLIITLLITIISLIYKKEKLSITGSFALVYALAHLIADSYGHWRYLLLSYIFCWITIIATIDILTSPKVQDSVLFDSKEE
;
A
#
# COMPACT_ATOMS: atom_id res chain seq x y z
N MET A 1 -32.68 0.02 28.88
CA MET A 1 -32.44 0.30 27.43
C MET A 1 -33.49 -0.38 26.55
N ILE A 2 -33.68 -1.71 26.67
CA ILE A 2 -34.67 -2.49 25.90
C ILE A 2 -36.12 -1.98 26.04
N LYS A 3 -36.62 -1.70 27.26
CA LYS A 3 -37.96 -1.08 27.45
C LYS A 3 -38.12 0.29 26.78
N ARG A 4 -37.03 1.08 26.68
CA ARG A 4 -37.03 2.38 25.96
C ARG A 4 -37.05 2.15 24.45
N ILE A 5 -36.33 1.14 23.96
CA ILE A 5 -36.37 0.72 22.56
C ILE A 5 -37.81 0.27 22.18
N PHE A 6 -38.46 -0.55 23.00
CA PHE A 6 -39.84 -0.98 22.77
C PHE A 6 -40.88 0.15 22.77
N ARG A 7 -40.77 1.15 23.66
CA ARG A 7 -41.69 2.31 23.65
C ARG A 7 -41.58 3.17 22.38
N LEU A 8 -40.43 3.17 21.71
CA LEU A 8 -40.23 3.92 20.46
C LEU A 8 -40.89 3.25 19.25
N PHE A 9 -41.17 1.95 19.35
CA PHE A 9 -41.82 1.17 18.31
C PHE A 9 -43.35 1.19 18.38
N ASN A 10 -43.94 1.87 19.38
CA ASN A 10 -45.38 1.82 19.63
C ASN A 10 -46.20 2.96 19.00
N SER A 11 -45.60 3.86 18.21
CA SER A 11 -46.37 4.86 17.45
C SER A 11 -46.80 4.28 16.10
N LYS A 12 -48.04 4.54 15.68
CA LYS A 12 -48.56 4.05 14.39
C LYS A 12 -47.65 4.45 13.22
N GLU A 13 -47.03 5.63 13.28
CA GLU A 13 -46.08 6.09 12.27
C GLU A 13 -44.76 5.31 12.26
N SER A 14 -44.18 4.98 13.44
CA SER A 14 -42.94 4.20 13.47
C SER A 14 -43.17 2.79 12.94
N LEU A 15 -44.35 2.21 13.21
CA LEU A 15 -44.77 0.93 12.64
C LEU A 15 -44.85 0.95 11.10
N LYS A 16 -45.40 2.03 10.51
CA LYS A 16 -45.50 2.18 9.04
C LYS A 16 -44.12 2.30 8.38
N ILE A 17 -43.21 3.05 8.99
CA ILE A 17 -41.83 3.20 8.52
C ILE A 17 -41.07 1.87 8.58
N ILE A 18 -41.24 1.11 9.67
CA ILE A 18 -40.58 -0.19 9.82
C ILE A 18 -41.11 -1.17 8.79
N LYS A 19 -42.44 -1.26 8.62
CA LYS A 19 -43.04 -2.15 7.62
C LYS A 19 -42.53 -1.85 6.20
N SER A 20 -42.49 -0.58 5.81
CA SER A 20 -41.97 -0.18 4.49
C SER A 20 -40.46 -0.43 4.35
N SER A 21 -39.66 -0.08 5.36
CA SER A 21 -38.20 -0.29 5.35
C SER A 21 -37.82 -1.77 5.30
N SER A 22 -38.49 -2.60 6.11
CA SER A 22 -38.33 -4.04 6.12
C SER A 22 -38.78 -4.66 4.80
N LEU A 23 -39.87 -4.20 4.19
CA LEU A 23 -40.29 -4.74 2.89
C LEU A 23 -39.24 -4.47 1.80
N ILE A 24 -38.70 -3.25 1.73
CA ILE A 24 -37.64 -2.90 0.77
C ILE A 24 -36.37 -3.73 1.05
N ALA A 25 -35.96 -3.82 2.31
CA ALA A 25 -34.80 -4.63 2.70
C ALA A 25 -34.98 -6.12 2.37
N LEU A 26 -36.19 -6.66 2.53
CA LEU A 26 -36.50 -8.05 2.20
C LEU A 26 -36.37 -8.30 0.69
N ILE A 27 -36.93 -7.42 -0.13
CA ILE A 27 -36.83 -7.50 -1.60
C ILE A 27 -35.36 -7.48 -2.02
N ILE A 28 -34.56 -6.54 -1.49
CA ILE A 28 -33.13 -6.45 -1.80
C ILE A 28 -32.39 -7.72 -1.34
N SER A 29 -32.64 -8.23 -0.14
CA SER A 29 -31.99 -9.45 0.34
C SER A 29 -32.36 -10.68 -0.49
N ILE A 30 -33.60 -10.79 -0.98
CA ILE A 30 -34.01 -11.86 -1.89
C ILE A 30 -33.26 -11.73 -3.22
N ILE A 31 -33.12 -10.51 -3.76
CA ILE A 31 -32.36 -10.25 -5.00
C ILE A 31 -30.86 -10.60 -4.83
N ILE A 32 -30.28 -10.38 -3.64
CA ILE A 32 -28.88 -10.69 -3.36
C ILE A 32 -28.68 -12.17 -2.96
N CYS A 33 -29.72 -12.90 -2.58
CA CYS A 33 -29.61 -14.31 -2.17
C CYS A 33 -28.92 -15.21 -3.21
N PRO A 34 -29.23 -15.16 -4.51
CA PRO A 34 -28.50 -15.89 -5.55
C PRO A 34 -27.01 -15.52 -5.62
N PHE A 35 -26.66 -14.26 -5.33
CA PHE A 35 -25.27 -13.84 -5.26
C PHE A 35 -24.55 -14.48 -4.07
N TRP A 36 -25.17 -14.48 -2.88
CA TRP A 36 -24.62 -15.21 -1.73
C TRP A 36 -24.49 -16.71 -2.03
N TYR A 37 -25.48 -17.29 -2.70
CA TYR A 37 -25.38 -18.68 -3.15
C TYR A 37 -24.19 -18.86 -4.07
N GLN A 38 -23.98 -18.03 -5.08
CA GLN A 38 -22.79 -18.14 -5.94
C GLN A 38 -21.47 -17.96 -5.18
N VAL A 39 -21.43 -17.07 -4.18
CA VAL A 39 -20.25 -16.84 -3.34
C VAL A 39 -19.93 -18.05 -2.46
N PHE A 40 -20.95 -18.76 -1.96
CA PHE A 40 -20.80 -19.92 -1.08
C PHE A 40 -20.98 -21.27 -1.79
N ALA A 41 -21.47 -21.31 -3.02
CA ALA A 41 -21.71 -22.52 -3.79
C ALA A 41 -20.38 -23.00 -4.31
N PHE A 42 -19.75 -23.83 -3.49
CA PHE A 42 -18.57 -24.54 -3.87
C PHE A 42 -18.96 -25.58 -4.92
N LYS A 43 -18.40 -25.43 -6.12
CA LYS A 43 -18.40 -26.48 -7.14
C LYS A 43 -17.18 -27.34 -6.90
N ASP A 44 -17.30 -28.64 -7.16
CA ASP A 44 -16.12 -29.49 -7.23
C ASP A 44 -15.10 -28.85 -8.19
N LEU A 45 -13.85 -28.85 -7.77
CA LEU A 45 -12.79 -28.20 -8.52
C LEU A 45 -12.39 -29.12 -9.67
N GLN A 46 -12.62 -28.66 -10.89
CA GLN A 46 -12.09 -29.30 -12.08
C GLN A 46 -10.64 -28.87 -12.22
N VAL A 47 -9.72 -29.77 -11.89
CA VAL A 47 -8.30 -29.58 -12.09
C VAL A 47 -7.92 -30.22 -13.41
N GLU A 48 -7.36 -29.42 -14.30
CA GLU A 48 -6.74 -29.88 -15.52
C GLU A 48 -5.25 -29.57 -15.41
N VAL A 49 -4.42 -30.61 -15.35
CA VAL A 49 -2.96 -30.46 -15.29
C VAL A 49 -2.32 -31.00 -16.55
N SER A 50 -1.50 -30.16 -17.18
CA SER A 50 -0.59 -30.57 -18.24
C SER A 50 0.77 -30.77 -17.61
N LEU A 51 1.20 -32.03 -17.45
CA LEU A 51 2.46 -32.36 -16.80
C LEU A 51 3.24 -33.47 -17.53
N GLN A 52 4.51 -33.60 -17.19
CA GLN A 52 5.39 -34.70 -17.57
C GLN A 52 6.09 -35.21 -16.30
N ALA A 53 6.19 -36.53 -16.17
CA ALA A 53 6.91 -37.18 -15.09
C ALA A 53 8.05 -38.02 -15.70
N PRO A 54 9.31 -37.66 -15.45
CA PRO A 54 10.42 -38.47 -15.92
C PRO A 54 10.50 -39.76 -15.11
N ASN A 55 10.62 -40.91 -15.78
CA ASN A 55 10.80 -42.22 -15.14
C ASN A 55 9.71 -42.72 -14.17
N SER A 56 8.67 -41.91 -13.88
CA SER A 56 7.53 -42.30 -13.06
C SER A 56 6.43 -42.99 -13.87
N GLU A 57 5.81 -44.05 -13.35
CA GLU A 57 4.63 -44.67 -13.98
C GLU A 57 3.33 -44.01 -13.53
N TYR A 58 3.32 -43.46 -12.31
CA TYR A 58 2.16 -42.76 -11.79
C TYR A 58 2.51 -41.56 -10.92
N ILE A 59 1.58 -40.62 -10.88
CA ILE A 59 1.60 -39.47 -9.99
C ILE A 59 0.46 -39.61 -8.99
N LYS A 60 0.78 -39.41 -7.71
CA LYS A 60 -0.20 -39.19 -6.66
C LYS A 60 -0.48 -37.70 -6.54
N VAL A 61 -1.73 -37.32 -6.81
CA VAL A 61 -2.19 -35.96 -6.56
C VAL A 61 -2.90 -35.92 -5.22
N TYR A 62 -2.22 -35.38 -4.23
CA TYR A 62 -2.78 -35.12 -2.91
C TYR A 62 -3.48 -33.76 -2.92
N TRP A 63 -4.65 -33.67 -2.28
CA TRP A 63 -5.35 -32.39 -2.06
C TRP A 63 -5.29 -31.91 -0.60
N ASN A 64 -4.52 -32.63 0.22
CA ASN A 64 -4.27 -32.36 1.62
C ASN A 64 -2.81 -32.72 1.97
N ASN A 65 -2.37 -32.46 3.20
CA ASN A 65 -1.03 -32.85 3.65
C ASN A 65 -0.88 -34.38 3.57
N PRO A 66 0.01 -34.93 2.72
CA PRO A 66 0.20 -36.38 2.55
C PRO A 66 0.62 -37.08 3.85
N GLN A 67 1.23 -36.37 4.80
CA GLN A 67 1.60 -36.93 6.11
C GLN A 67 0.38 -37.12 7.03
N ALA A 68 -0.61 -36.21 6.95
CA ALA A 68 -1.80 -36.27 7.79
C ALA A 68 -2.92 -37.12 7.16
N TYR A 69 -2.99 -37.16 5.83
CA TYR A 69 -4.01 -37.85 5.07
C TYR A 69 -3.39 -38.68 3.93
N PRO A 70 -2.68 -39.77 4.26
CA PRO A 70 -1.91 -40.55 3.28
C PRO A 70 -2.77 -41.21 2.19
N ASN A 71 -4.08 -41.36 2.44
CA ASN A 71 -5.04 -41.96 1.52
C ASN A 71 -5.84 -40.93 0.71
N ALA A 72 -5.69 -39.63 0.99
CA ALA A 72 -6.42 -38.56 0.30
C ALA A 72 -5.67 -38.11 -0.97
N TYR A 73 -5.56 -39.04 -1.93
CA TYR A 73 -4.94 -38.77 -3.22
C TYR A 73 -5.67 -39.46 -4.37
N LYS A 74 -5.43 -38.97 -5.58
CA LYS A 74 -5.82 -39.63 -6.82
C LYS A 74 -4.57 -40.03 -7.57
N LYS A 75 -4.51 -41.31 -7.97
CA LYS A 75 -3.43 -41.86 -8.77
C LYS A 75 -3.71 -41.55 -10.25
N ILE A 76 -2.75 -40.94 -10.93
CA ILE A 76 -2.80 -40.62 -12.36
C ILE A 76 -1.70 -41.42 -13.04
N LEU A 77 -2.06 -42.29 -13.98
CA LEU A 77 -1.09 -43.02 -14.80
C LEU A 77 -0.45 -42.05 -15.79
N VAL A 78 0.88 -41.99 -15.80
CA VAL A 78 1.65 -41.11 -16.68
C VAL A 78 2.65 -41.93 -17.49
N ASN A 79 2.95 -41.47 -18.70
CA ASN A 79 3.97 -42.11 -19.51
C ASN A 79 5.34 -41.57 -19.08
N PRO A 80 6.29 -42.43 -18.65
CA PRO A 80 7.60 -41.98 -18.21
C PRO A 80 8.36 -41.37 -19.38
N VAL A 81 8.82 -40.12 -19.21
CA VAL A 81 9.68 -39.44 -20.19
C VAL A 81 11.13 -39.68 -19.81
N LYS A 82 11.99 -40.06 -20.77
CA LYS A 82 13.43 -40.22 -20.51
C LYS A 82 14.07 -38.85 -20.28
N SER A 83 14.83 -38.68 -19.19
CA SER A 83 15.60 -37.47 -18.93
C SER A 83 16.74 -37.30 -19.94
N LYS A 84 17.10 -36.05 -20.27
CA LYS A 84 18.22 -35.72 -21.14
C LYS A 84 19.33 -35.07 -20.32
N SER A 85 20.58 -35.43 -20.61
CA SER A 85 21.74 -34.73 -20.06
C SER A 85 22.06 -33.47 -20.89
N TRP A 86 22.40 -32.39 -20.20
CA TRP A 86 22.73 -31.08 -20.74
C TRP A 86 24.14 -30.71 -20.30
N ASP A 87 25.05 -30.66 -21.26
CA ASP A 87 26.34 -30.01 -21.13
C ASP A 87 26.20 -28.54 -21.49
N ILE A 88 26.25 -27.67 -20.49
CA ILE A 88 26.02 -26.23 -20.62
C ILE A 88 27.36 -25.52 -20.46
N SER A 89 27.67 -24.60 -21.36
CA SER A 89 28.85 -23.75 -21.29
C SER A 89 28.42 -22.30 -21.55
N ILE A 90 28.65 -21.42 -20.58
CA ILE A 90 28.27 -20.00 -20.67
C ILE A 90 29.54 -19.17 -20.71
N GLU A 91 29.83 -18.59 -21.86
CA GLU A 91 31.04 -17.82 -22.14
C GLU A 91 30.69 -16.33 -22.25
N PRO A 92 31.14 -15.49 -21.30
CA PRO A 92 31.09 -14.04 -21.43
C PRO A 92 31.85 -13.60 -22.67
N LEU A 93 31.16 -12.99 -23.62
CA LEU A 93 31.85 -12.40 -24.76
C LEU A 93 32.37 -11.04 -24.29
N ALA A 94 33.67 -10.81 -24.39
CA ALA A 94 34.30 -9.50 -24.18
C ALA A 94 33.91 -8.49 -25.29
N LYS A 95 32.68 -8.59 -25.80
CA LYS A 95 32.09 -7.79 -26.86
C LYS A 95 30.92 -7.03 -26.25
N LYS A 96 31.07 -5.71 -26.22
CA LYS A 96 30.07 -4.78 -25.73
C LYS A 96 28.95 -4.62 -26.75
N ASN A 97 27.69 -4.54 -26.31
CA ASN A 97 26.68 -3.86 -27.11
C ASN A 97 27.13 -2.38 -27.28
N PRO A 98 27.10 -1.78 -28.48
CA PRO A 98 27.55 -0.40 -28.71
C PRO A 98 26.89 0.63 -27.79
N LEU A 99 25.66 0.35 -27.33
CA LEU A 99 24.87 1.21 -26.45
C LEU A 99 25.04 0.87 -24.96
N SER A 100 25.65 -0.25 -24.61
CA SER A 100 25.86 -0.63 -23.22
C SER A 100 26.89 0.29 -22.56
N ALA A 101 26.85 0.42 -21.24
CA ALA A 101 27.84 1.12 -20.43
C ALA A 101 28.89 0.17 -19.83
N GLY A 102 28.72 -1.15 -19.97
CA GLY A 102 29.60 -2.16 -19.37
C GLY A 102 29.56 -3.51 -20.06
N TYR A 103 30.05 -4.54 -19.36
CA TYR A 103 30.09 -5.94 -19.81
C TYR A 103 29.33 -6.87 -18.85
N GLU A 104 28.46 -6.29 -18.00
CA GLU A 104 27.85 -7.01 -16.89
C GLU A 104 27.02 -8.20 -17.38
N ILE A 105 27.27 -9.40 -16.84
CA ILE A 105 26.42 -10.55 -17.06
C ILE A 105 25.95 -11.02 -15.71
N GLN A 106 24.63 -10.97 -15.50
CA GLN A 106 24.01 -11.43 -14.27
C GLN A 106 23.04 -12.57 -14.57
N ILE A 107 23.40 -13.78 -14.15
CA ILE A 107 22.60 -14.99 -14.30
C ILE A 107 21.80 -15.18 -13.02
N THR A 108 20.48 -15.13 -13.14
CA THR A 108 19.58 -15.20 -11.98
C THR A 108 19.13 -16.62 -11.68
N ASP A 109 18.98 -17.47 -12.71
CA ASP A 109 18.54 -18.85 -12.56
C ASP A 109 19.04 -19.71 -13.75
N ILE A 110 19.44 -20.95 -13.48
CA ILE A 110 19.66 -21.98 -14.50
C ILE A 110 18.93 -23.22 -13.99
N ASN A 111 17.94 -23.67 -14.75
CA ASN A 111 17.15 -24.81 -14.34
C ASN A 111 16.71 -25.64 -15.53
N THR A 112 16.62 -26.94 -15.28
CA THR A 112 15.68 -27.81 -15.97
C THR A 112 14.44 -27.93 -15.08
N PRO A 113 13.31 -28.43 -15.59
CA PRO A 113 12.16 -28.75 -14.75
C PRO A 113 12.47 -29.63 -13.54
N GLN A 114 13.49 -30.49 -13.66
CA GLN A 114 13.86 -31.49 -12.68
C GLN A 114 14.97 -31.00 -11.75
N THR A 115 15.90 -30.23 -12.28
CA THR A 115 17.12 -29.85 -11.56
C THR A 115 17.29 -28.35 -11.60
N LYS A 116 17.33 -27.75 -10.42
CA LYS A 116 17.70 -26.36 -10.26
C LYS A 116 19.16 -26.26 -9.82
N VAL A 117 19.94 -25.45 -10.50
CA VAL A 117 21.33 -25.18 -10.11
C VAL A 117 21.37 -24.55 -8.72
N ASP A 118 22.02 -25.18 -7.75
CA ASP A 118 22.39 -24.51 -6.49
C ASP A 118 23.65 -23.69 -6.76
N TRP A 119 23.50 -22.37 -6.77
CA TRP A 119 24.63 -21.47 -7.00
C TRP A 119 25.79 -21.68 -6.02
N ASN A 120 25.55 -22.16 -4.79
CA ASN A 120 26.64 -22.43 -3.85
C ASN A 120 27.51 -23.60 -4.32
N GLN A 121 26.90 -24.67 -4.84
CA GLN A 121 27.59 -25.85 -5.34
C GLN A 121 28.32 -25.56 -6.64
N VAL A 122 27.70 -24.79 -7.55
CA VAL A 122 28.36 -24.36 -8.78
C VAL A 122 29.53 -23.44 -8.46
N PHE A 123 29.36 -22.47 -7.57
CA PHE A 123 30.43 -21.54 -7.21
C PHE A 123 31.65 -22.23 -6.59
N THR A 124 31.48 -23.32 -5.84
CA THR A 124 32.64 -24.10 -5.32
C THR A 124 33.45 -24.79 -6.41
N ASN A 125 32.85 -25.06 -7.57
CA ASN A 125 33.47 -25.79 -8.68
C ASN A 125 34.03 -24.88 -9.77
N VAL A 126 33.60 -23.62 -9.82
CA VAL A 126 34.12 -22.62 -10.78
C VAL A 126 35.50 -22.16 -10.31
N LYS A 127 36.54 -22.83 -10.82
CA LYS A 127 37.95 -22.44 -10.60
C LYS A 127 38.29 -21.20 -11.45
N GLY A 128 38.08 -20.02 -10.89
CA GLY A 128 38.47 -18.75 -11.50
C GLY A 128 37.86 -17.56 -10.76
N THR A 129 38.64 -16.50 -10.53
CA THR A 129 38.32 -15.35 -9.66
C THR A 129 37.28 -14.37 -10.23
N GLU A 130 36.67 -14.66 -11.38
CA GLU A 130 35.96 -13.64 -12.17
C GLU A 130 34.44 -13.63 -12.02
N TRP A 131 33.84 -14.76 -11.68
CA TRP A 131 32.43 -14.82 -11.32
C TRP A 131 32.26 -14.51 -9.83
N GLN A 132 31.25 -13.71 -9.49
CA GLN A 132 30.93 -13.33 -8.12
C GLN A 132 29.53 -13.77 -7.78
N LEU A 133 29.37 -14.41 -6.63
CA LEU A 133 28.06 -14.72 -6.08
C LEU A 133 27.52 -13.49 -5.36
N VAL A 134 26.49 -12.86 -5.91
CA VAL A 134 25.87 -11.66 -5.32
C VAL A 134 24.49 -11.97 -4.77
N ASN A 135 24.15 -11.34 -3.64
CA ASN A 135 22.80 -11.42 -3.09
C ASN A 135 21.83 -10.65 -3.99
N PHE A 136 20.84 -11.34 -4.54
CA PHE A 136 19.88 -10.75 -5.45
C PHE A 136 18.46 -11.03 -4.98
N GLN A 137 17.84 -10.02 -4.37
CA GLN A 137 16.56 -10.14 -3.66
C GLN A 137 15.40 -10.62 -4.54
N TRP A 138 15.51 -10.48 -5.87
CA TRP A 138 14.41 -10.77 -6.81
C TRP A 138 14.58 -12.13 -7.49
N SER A 139 15.69 -12.84 -7.26
CA SER A 139 15.80 -14.25 -7.63
C SER A 139 15.08 -15.13 -6.62
N SER A 140 14.53 -16.22 -7.10
CA SER A 140 13.94 -17.29 -6.28
C SER A 140 14.95 -17.89 -5.28
N GLN A 141 16.25 -17.88 -5.57
CA GLN A 141 17.32 -18.34 -4.68
C GLN A 141 17.94 -17.24 -3.81
N LYS A 142 17.50 -15.98 -3.94
CA LYS A 142 18.10 -14.79 -3.32
C LYS A 142 19.57 -14.57 -3.66
N LYS A 143 20.09 -15.25 -4.68
CA LYS A 143 21.47 -15.21 -5.16
C LYS A 143 21.48 -15.24 -6.68
N SER A 144 22.45 -14.56 -7.27
CA SER A 144 22.73 -14.59 -8.71
C SER A 144 24.24 -14.65 -8.93
N LEU A 145 24.64 -15.18 -10.07
CA LEU A 145 26.04 -15.17 -10.50
C LEU A 145 26.29 -13.92 -11.35
N LEU A 146 27.26 -13.11 -10.95
CA LEU A 146 27.62 -11.85 -11.59
C LEU A 146 29.02 -11.94 -12.18
N TRP A 147 29.17 -11.57 -13.44
CA TRP A 147 30.46 -11.28 -14.06
C TRP A 147 30.50 -9.81 -14.49
N ASN A 148 31.58 -9.11 -14.15
CA ASN A 148 31.72 -7.66 -14.35
C ASN A 148 33.15 -7.26 -14.74
N ASN A 149 33.91 -8.14 -15.40
CA ASN A 149 35.28 -7.84 -15.81
C ASN A 149 35.33 -7.43 -17.28
N SER A 150 35.98 -6.31 -17.59
CA SER A 150 36.06 -5.80 -18.98
C SER A 150 37.35 -6.18 -19.70
N GLN A 151 38.37 -6.65 -18.99
CA GLN A 151 39.73 -6.73 -19.54
C GLN A 151 40.16 -8.13 -19.97
N ASN A 152 39.56 -9.19 -19.41
CA ASN A 152 39.85 -10.56 -19.80
C ASN A 152 38.54 -11.32 -20.05
N PRO A 153 38.44 -12.12 -21.13
CA PRO A 153 37.33 -13.05 -21.29
C PRO A 153 37.37 -14.06 -20.14
N ALA A 154 36.28 -14.16 -19.39
CA ALA A 154 36.17 -15.15 -18.33
C ALA A 154 36.25 -16.56 -18.89
N SER A 155 36.81 -17.47 -18.09
CA SER A 155 36.64 -18.90 -18.34
C SER A 155 35.14 -19.21 -18.46
N PRO A 156 34.74 -20.01 -19.45
CA PRO A 156 33.36 -20.42 -19.60
C PRO A 156 32.87 -21.11 -18.32
N LEU A 157 31.63 -20.82 -17.97
CA LEU A 157 30.93 -21.49 -16.88
C LEU A 157 30.33 -22.78 -17.43
N ASP A 158 30.99 -23.90 -17.13
CA ASP A 158 30.55 -25.23 -17.54
C ASP A 158 29.71 -25.89 -16.44
N ILE A 159 28.51 -26.34 -16.80
CA ILE A 159 27.52 -26.94 -15.89
C ILE A 159 26.92 -28.15 -16.58
N GLN A 160 26.87 -29.29 -15.88
CA GLN A 160 26.11 -30.45 -16.31
C GLN A 160 24.78 -30.52 -15.55
N LEU A 161 23.68 -30.66 -16.28
CA LEU A 161 22.35 -30.84 -15.71
C LEU A 161 21.63 -31.99 -16.39
N GLU A 162 20.73 -32.64 -15.65
CA GLU A 162 19.80 -33.59 -16.24
C GLU A 162 18.37 -33.04 -16.14
N GLY A 163 17.58 -33.27 -17.19
CA GLY A 163 16.17 -32.91 -17.21
C GLY A 163 15.56 -32.74 -18.59
N GLY A 164 14.39 -32.10 -18.62
CA GLY A 164 13.64 -31.70 -19.81
C GLY A 164 14.24 -30.44 -20.43
N ASP A 165 13.40 -29.46 -20.76
CA ASP A 165 13.87 -28.20 -21.37
C ASP A 165 14.82 -27.45 -20.43
N LEU A 166 15.96 -26.99 -20.95
CA LEU A 166 16.90 -26.19 -20.18
C LEU A 166 16.52 -24.72 -20.30
N THR A 167 16.24 -24.05 -19.17
CA THR A 167 15.98 -22.61 -19.13
C THR A 167 17.08 -21.87 -18.37
N LEU A 168 17.64 -20.84 -19.00
CA LEU A 168 18.58 -19.91 -18.39
C LEU A 168 17.93 -18.55 -18.29
N SER A 169 17.95 -17.96 -17.09
CA SER A 169 17.38 -16.64 -16.82
C SER A 169 18.45 -15.64 -16.45
N PHE A 170 18.34 -14.45 -17.05
CA PHE A 170 19.30 -13.37 -16.98
C PHE A 170 18.62 -12.07 -16.57
N GLN A 171 19.41 -11.16 -16.03
CA GLN A 171 19.00 -9.78 -15.83
C GLN A 171 19.60 -8.90 -16.91
N ARG A 172 18.74 -8.17 -17.63
CA ARG A 172 19.16 -7.14 -18.57
C ARG A 172 19.39 -5.82 -17.84
N SER A 173 20.48 -5.14 -18.16
CA SER A 173 20.80 -3.80 -17.64
C SER A 173 21.41 -2.92 -18.74
N PRO A 174 21.46 -1.60 -18.54
CA PRO A 174 22.21 -0.70 -19.42
C PRO A 174 23.71 -0.98 -19.42
N ARG A 175 24.23 -1.73 -18.43
CA ARG A 175 25.64 -2.13 -18.34
C ARG A 175 25.88 -3.54 -18.86
N SER A 176 24.84 -4.25 -19.32
CA SER A 176 24.97 -5.65 -19.65
C SER A 176 25.74 -5.90 -20.96
N GLY A 177 26.52 -6.97 -20.99
CA GLY A 177 27.30 -7.42 -22.14
C GLY A 177 26.59 -8.46 -23.00
N MET A 178 27.33 -9.01 -23.97
CA MET A 178 26.89 -10.20 -24.72
C MET A 178 27.50 -11.46 -24.10
N LEU A 179 26.78 -12.57 -24.21
CA LEU A 179 27.30 -13.88 -23.82
C LEU A 179 27.00 -14.93 -24.88
N LYS A 180 27.78 -15.99 -24.91
CA LYS A 180 27.55 -17.15 -25.75
C LYS A 180 27.16 -18.31 -24.85
N ILE A 181 25.99 -18.86 -25.08
CA ILE A 181 25.52 -20.08 -24.43
C ILE A 181 25.78 -21.22 -25.41
N LYS A 182 26.36 -22.31 -24.92
CA LYS A 182 26.39 -23.59 -25.62
C LYS A 182 25.68 -24.61 -24.74
N ALA A 183 24.61 -25.20 -25.25
CA ALA A 183 23.89 -26.28 -24.60
C ALA A 183 23.96 -27.51 -25.51
N ASN A 184 24.74 -28.51 -25.12
CA ASN A 184 25.15 -29.63 -25.96
C ASN A 184 25.77 -29.14 -27.29
N ASN A 185 25.15 -29.49 -28.43
CA ASN A 185 25.61 -29.10 -29.76
C ASN A 185 25.01 -27.79 -30.29
N LYS A 186 24.11 -27.13 -29.52
CA LYS A 186 23.50 -25.85 -29.92
C LYS A 186 24.22 -24.70 -29.25
N SER A 187 24.47 -23.63 -29.99
CA SER A 187 25.05 -22.40 -29.46
C SER A 187 24.23 -21.19 -29.87
N GLU A 188 24.04 -20.27 -28.94
CA GLU A 188 23.28 -19.03 -29.11
C GLU A 188 24.05 -17.87 -28.49
N ILE A 189 24.06 -16.71 -29.16
CA ILE A 189 24.65 -15.48 -28.64
C ILE A 189 23.51 -14.58 -28.16
N VAL A 190 23.63 -14.08 -26.94
CA VAL A 190 22.57 -13.36 -26.23
C VAL A 190 23.06 -11.97 -25.89
N ASP A 191 22.27 -10.98 -26.26
CA ASP A 191 22.52 -9.59 -25.93
C ASP A 191 21.63 -9.15 -24.75
N LEU A 192 22.26 -9.03 -23.59
CA LEU A 192 21.57 -8.68 -22.35
C LEU A 192 21.37 -7.17 -22.17
N PHE A 193 21.76 -6.33 -23.14
CA PHE A 193 21.56 -4.88 -23.03
C PHE A 193 20.07 -4.50 -22.94
N SER A 194 19.72 -3.56 -22.05
CA SER A 194 18.39 -2.95 -22.00
C SER A 194 18.46 -1.52 -21.50
N HIS A 195 17.77 -0.58 -22.18
CA HIS A 195 17.61 0.79 -21.71
C HIS A 195 16.82 0.89 -20.39
N ARG A 196 16.04 -0.15 -20.04
CA ARG A 196 15.33 -0.26 -18.76
C ARG A 196 16.12 -1.18 -17.84
N PHE A 197 16.41 -0.71 -16.63
CA PHE A 197 17.00 -1.52 -15.58
C PHE A 197 16.09 -2.69 -15.17
N LEU A 198 16.69 -3.83 -14.84
CA LEU A 198 16.04 -4.97 -14.17
C LEU A 198 14.96 -5.69 -15.00
N LYS A 199 15.07 -5.70 -16.34
CA LYS A 199 14.21 -6.56 -17.16
C LYS A 199 14.77 -7.98 -17.13
N SER A 200 13.99 -8.97 -16.70
CA SER A 200 14.38 -10.38 -16.80
C SER A 200 14.23 -10.87 -18.24
N GLU A 201 15.17 -11.73 -18.66
CA GLU A 201 15.12 -12.44 -19.94
C GLU A 201 15.42 -13.90 -19.69
N SER A 202 14.72 -14.79 -20.40
CA SER A 202 14.89 -16.23 -20.26
C SER A 202 15.05 -16.86 -21.64
N ILE A 203 15.98 -17.80 -21.75
CA ILE A 203 16.26 -18.58 -22.96
C ILE A 203 16.03 -20.04 -22.64
N THR A 204 15.26 -20.71 -23.47
CA THR A 204 14.88 -22.11 -23.29
C THR A 204 15.40 -22.96 -24.45
N PHE A 205 16.26 -23.92 -24.13
CA PHE A 205 16.72 -24.95 -25.05
C PHE A 205 15.78 -26.16 -24.94
N PRO A 206 14.95 -26.44 -25.97
CA PRO A 206 13.99 -27.52 -25.88
C PRO A 206 14.69 -28.87 -25.99
N ALA A 207 14.23 -29.87 -25.23
CA ALA A 207 14.83 -31.20 -25.19
C ALA A 207 14.75 -31.92 -26.55
N ASN A 208 13.70 -31.65 -27.35
CA ASN A 208 13.32 -31.95 -28.77
C ASN A 208 14.06 -33.01 -29.63
N ALA A 209 14.93 -33.85 -29.09
CA ALA A 209 15.47 -35.04 -29.76
C ALA A 209 14.82 -36.34 -29.24
N LEU A 210 14.07 -36.26 -28.14
CA LEU A 210 13.05 -37.24 -27.79
C LEU A 210 11.76 -36.70 -28.41
N GLY A 211 11.04 -37.54 -29.18
CA GLY A 211 9.92 -37.12 -30.03
C GLY A 211 8.93 -36.20 -29.32
N ASN A 212 8.10 -35.48 -30.08
CA ASN A 212 6.97 -34.71 -29.58
C ASN A 212 5.96 -35.63 -28.87
N GLU A 213 6.34 -36.24 -27.74
CA GLU A 213 5.44 -36.93 -26.86
C GLU A 213 4.50 -35.86 -26.35
N GLU A 214 3.27 -35.94 -26.85
CA GLU A 214 2.21 -35.00 -26.54
C GLU A 214 2.13 -34.81 -25.03
N ILE A 215 2.28 -33.56 -24.59
CA ILE A 215 2.01 -33.19 -23.21
C ILE A 215 0.55 -33.52 -22.94
N LYS A 216 0.32 -34.63 -22.26
CA LYS A 216 -1.03 -35.08 -21.94
C LYS A 216 -1.61 -34.17 -20.85
N SER A 217 -2.83 -33.72 -21.09
CA SER A 217 -3.61 -32.98 -20.12
C SER A 217 -4.48 -33.97 -19.33
N TYR A 218 -4.31 -33.99 -18.01
CA TYR A 218 -5.05 -34.85 -17.11
C TYR A 218 -6.13 -34.04 -16.41
N LYS A 219 -7.39 -34.40 -16.67
CA LYS A 219 -8.55 -33.80 -16.02
C LYS A 219 -9.02 -34.66 -14.87
N PHE A 220 -9.17 -34.07 -13.70
CA PHE A 220 -9.75 -34.75 -12.56
C PHE A 220 -10.52 -33.77 -11.69
N THR A 221 -11.60 -34.30 -11.12
CA THR A 221 -12.38 -33.63 -10.10
C THR A 221 -11.80 -34.03 -8.76
N ILE A 222 -11.51 -33.03 -7.92
CA ILE A 222 -11.12 -33.27 -6.54
C ILE A 222 -12.33 -32.92 -5.67
N PRO A 223 -12.73 -33.79 -4.71
CA PRO A 223 -13.86 -33.54 -3.83
C PRO A 223 -13.59 -32.35 -2.92
N TYR A 224 -14.59 -31.50 -2.70
CA TYR A 224 -14.46 -30.21 -1.99
C TYR A 224 -14.12 -30.31 -0.48
N ASP A 225 -13.78 -31.47 0.08
CA ASP A 225 -13.89 -31.72 1.53
C ASP A 225 -12.74 -31.26 2.46
N SER A 226 -11.53 -30.96 1.97
CA SER A 226 -10.40 -30.67 2.88
C SER A 226 -9.15 -30.10 2.19
N TRP A 227 -9.24 -28.87 1.69
CA TRP A 227 -8.21 -28.29 0.82
C TRP A 227 -7.31 -27.31 1.56
N GLN A 228 -6.01 -27.57 1.51
CA GLN A 228 -4.98 -26.58 1.86
C GLN A 228 -3.88 -26.50 0.80
N LYS A 229 -3.72 -27.57 0.02
CA LYS A 229 -2.54 -27.77 -0.83
C LYS A 229 -2.82 -28.87 -1.84
N ILE A 230 -2.71 -28.59 -3.14
CA ILE A 230 -2.54 -29.66 -4.12
C ILE A 230 -1.04 -29.98 -4.16
N GLN A 231 -0.67 -31.21 -3.90
CA GLN A 231 0.70 -31.67 -4.02
C GLN A 231 0.77 -32.81 -5.02
N PHE A 232 1.65 -32.68 -6.00
CA PHE A 232 1.93 -33.73 -6.95
C PHE A 232 3.17 -34.47 -6.46
N ILE A 233 3.07 -35.80 -6.30
CA ILE A 233 4.18 -36.65 -5.87
C ILE A 233 4.26 -37.81 -6.84
N SER A 234 5.36 -37.94 -7.55
CA SER A 234 5.70 -39.11 -8.35
C SER A 234 5.91 -40.34 -7.46
N ASP A 235 5.78 -41.52 -8.04
CA ASP A 235 6.03 -42.79 -7.35
C ASP A 235 7.49 -43.01 -6.93
N ASP A 236 8.42 -42.48 -7.71
CA ASP A 236 9.86 -42.48 -7.46
C ASP A 236 10.36 -41.25 -6.68
N ASN A 237 9.44 -40.37 -6.24
CA ASN A 237 9.73 -39.08 -5.60
C ASN A 237 10.61 -38.13 -6.44
N GLN A 238 10.71 -38.33 -7.76
CA GLN A 238 11.36 -37.39 -8.65
C GLN A 238 10.50 -36.14 -8.91
N PRO A 239 11.12 -34.96 -9.08
CA PRO A 239 10.40 -33.71 -9.36
C PRO A 239 9.56 -33.79 -10.64
N LEU A 240 8.36 -33.20 -10.61
CA LEU A 240 7.39 -33.26 -11.69
C LEU A 240 7.43 -31.99 -12.53
N PHE A 241 7.36 -32.12 -13.86
CA PHE A 241 7.24 -30.95 -14.71
C PHE A 241 5.78 -30.62 -14.93
N ILE A 242 5.29 -29.56 -14.30
CA ILE A 242 3.94 -29.08 -14.54
C ILE A 242 3.98 -27.86 -15.46
N LYS A 243 3.53 -28.04 -16.71
CA LYS A 243 3.50 -26.97 -17.72
C LYS A 243 2.34 -26.01 -17.50
N GLN A 244 1.18 -26.54 -17.16
CA GLN A 244 -0.04 -25.76 -17.02
C GLN A 244 -0.96 -26.43 -16.02
N ILE A 245 -1.57 -25.62 -15.16
CA ILE A 245 -2.66 -26.09 -14.31
C ILE A 245 -3.80 -25.13 -14.53
N LYS A 246 -4.94 -25.68 -14.92
CA LYS A 246 -6.20 -24.98 -14.88
C LYS A 246 -7.01 -25.50 -13.72
N VAL A 247 -7.55 -24.59 -12.94
CA VAL A 247 -8.57 -24.90 -11.94
C VAL A 247 -9.83 -24.19 -12.39
N ASN A 248 -10.90 -24.94 -12.65
CA ASN A 248 -12.15 -24.43 -13.24
C ASN A 248 -11.91 -23.58 -14.50
N ASN A 249 -11.09 -24.09 -15.42
CA ASN A 249 -10.66 -23.42 -16.67
C ASN A 249 -9.81 -22.15 -16.50
N GLN A 250 -9.41 -21.76 -15.29
CA GLN A 250 -8.51 -20.64 -15.06
C GLN A 250 -7.07 -21.12 -14.86
N ASN A 251 -6.13 -20.58 -15.65
CA ASN A 251 -4.72 -20.89 -15.52
C ASN A 251 -4.17 -20.36 -14.18
N ILE A 252 -3.44 -21.20 -13.46
CA ILE A 252 -2.66 -20.80 -12.29
C ILE A 252 -1.28 -20.37 -12.79
N SER A 253 -0.91 -19.11 -12.54
CA SER A 253 0.27 -18.45 -13.11
C SER A 253 1.58 -18.66 -12.35
N ASP A 254 1.61 -19.53 -11.34
CA ASP A 254 2.79 -19.78 -10.49
C ASP A 254 2.98 -21.29 -10.30
N LEU A 255 3.80 -21.91 -11.15
CA LEU A 255 4.04 -23.37 -11.18
C LEU A 255 5.41 -23.77 -10.64
N ASN A 256 6.10 -22.86 -9.96
CA ASN A 256 7.49 -23.06 -9.52
C ASN A 256 7.67 -24.05 -8.35
N SER A 257 6.63 -24.80 -7.97
CA SER A 257 6.72 -25.84 -6.94
C SER A 257 5.73 -26.97 -7.20
N ASP A 258 6.12 -28.21 -6.86
CA ASP A 258 5.25 -29.41 -6.78
C ASP A 258 4.06 -29.27 -5.80
N ILE A 259 3.97 -28.09 -5.18
CA ILE A 259 3.07 -27.68 -4.13
C ILE A 259 2.31 -26.47 -4.65
N ILE A 260 1.00 -26.59 -4.77
CA ILE A 260 0.12 -25.47 -5.08
C ILE A 260 -0.72 -25.24 -3.84
N VAL A 261 -0.47 -24.12 -3.19
CA VAL A 261 -1.36 -23.63 -2.16
C VAL A 261 -2.56 -23.02 -2.89
N LEU A 262 -3.66 -23.76 -2.93
CA LEU A 262 -4.93 -23.19 -3.34
C LEU A 262 -5.40 -22.19 -2.27
N PRO A 263 -6.04 -21.08 -2.67
CA PRO A 263 -6.41 -20.03 -1.74
C PRO A 263 -7.29 -20.60 -0.63
N PHE A 264 -6.90 -20.29 0.60
CA PHE A 264 -7.47 -20.82 1.83
C PHE A 264 -8.98 -20.48 1.91
N PHE A 265 -9.86 -21.44 1.64
CA PHE A 265 -11.29 -21.37 1.95
C PHE A 265 -11.58 -22.23 3.19
N SER A 266 -10.95 -21.90 4.31
CA SER A 266 -11.13 -22.61 5.59
C SER A 266 -12.43 -22.20 6.28
N ILE A 267 -13.57 -22.44 5.64
CA ILE A 267 -14.86 -22.45 6.33
C ILE A 267 -15.67 -23.59 5.72
N GLN A 268 -15.42 -24.81 6.21
CA GLN A 268 -16.27 -25.96 5.93
C GLN A 268 -16.71 -26.61 7.22
N PHE A 269 -17.99 -26.41 7.51
CA PHE A 269 -18.84 -27.48 8.03
C PHE A 269 -20.33 -27.21 7.76
N TRP A 270 -20.72 -25.96 7.46
CA TRP A 270 -22.11 -25.65 7.12
C TRP A 270 -22.38 -25.67 5.62
N ASN A 271 -23.51 -26.26 5.24
CA ASN A 271 -24.04 -26.32 3.87
C ASN A 271 -23.98 -24.92 3.24
N SER A 272 -23.54 -24.77 1.98
CA SER A 272 -23.51 -23.48 1.25
C SER A 272 -24.85 -22.74 1.33
N LEU A 273 -25.93 -23.51 1.37
CA LEU A 273 -27.29 -23.06 1.64
C LEU A 273 -27.44 -22.36 3.01
N VAL A 274 -26.87 -22.91 4.09
CA VAL A 274 -26.92 -22.32 5.43
C VAL A 274 -26.19 -20.98 5.46
N TYR A 275 -25.00 -20.87 4.86
CA TYR A 275 -24.30 -19.58 4.75
C TYR A 275 -25.05 -18.58 3.89
N THR A 276 -25.65 -19.05 2.79
CA THR A 276 -26.50 -18.21 1.94
C THR A 276 -27.69 -17.66 2.72
N ILE A 277 -28.38 -18.50 3.50
CA ILE A 277 -29.51 -18.11 4.34
C ILE A 277 -29.05 -17.14 5.43
N ILE A 278 -27.98 -17.46 6.16
CA ILE A 278 -27.43 -16.61 7.24
C ILE A 278 -27.00 -15.25 6.68
N SER A 279 -26.24 -15.21 5.58
CA SER A 279 -25.80 -13.95 4.95
C SER A 279 -26.96 -13.16 4.39
N SER A 280 -27.98 -13.81 3.83
CA SER A 280 -29.20 -13.14 3.37
C SER A 280 -29.99 -12.55 4.55
N LEU A 281 -30.06 -13.26 5.67
CA LEU A 281 -30.69 -12.77 6.91
C LEU A 281 -29.91 -11.60 7.51
N ILE A 282 -28.58 -11.69 7.59
CA ILE A 282 -27.71 -10.61 8.05
C ILE A 282 -27.88 -9.39 7.14
N SER A 283 -27.85 -9.59 5.82
CA SER A 283 -28.08 -8.52 4.83
C SER A 283 -29.45 -7.87 5.04
N PHE A 284 -30.49 -8.67 5.31
CA PHE A 284 -31.84 -8.18 5.57
C PHE A 284 -31.90 -7.31 6.83
N ILE A 285 -31.35 -7.79 7.95
CA ILE A 285 -31.29 -7.06 9.21
C ILE A 285 -30.51 -5.76 9.03
N TRP A 286 -29.36 -5.84 8.36
CA TRP A 286 -28.47 -4.72 8.14
C TRP A 286 -29.10 -3.63 7.25
N MET A 287 -29.73 -4.01 6.13
CA MET A 287 -30.46 -3.09 5.26
C MET A 287 -31.68 -2.48 5.97
N THR A 288 -32.41 -3.27 6.75
CA THR A 288 -33.54 -2.78 7.56
C THR A 288 -33.08 -1.71 8.55
N LEU A 289 -32.01 -1.98 9.30
CA LEU A 289 -31.44 -1.02 10.24
C LEU A 289 -30.92 0.24 9.53
N LEU A 290 -30.34 0.09 8.34
CA LEU A 290 -29.86 1.21 7.54
C LEU A 290 -31.01 2.11 7.08
N PHE A 291 -32.06 1.56 6.48
CA PHE A 291 -33.23 2.34 6.04
C PHE A 291 -33.95 3.02 7.20
N ILE A 292 -34.16 2.31 8.31
CA ILE A 292 -34.72 2.89 9.53
C ILE A 292 -33.84 4.05 10.02
N SER A 293 -32.53 3.90 9.96
CA SER A 293 -31.57 4.94 10.35
C SER A 293 -31.66 6.17 9.44
N ILE A 294 -31.68 5.97 8.11
CA ILE A 294 -31.81 7.04 7.11
C ILE A 294 -33.12 7.81 7.33
N ILE A 295 -34.25 7.11 7.45
CA ILE A 295 -35.56 7.74 7.62
C ILE A 295 -35.62 8.52 8.95
N ASN A 296 -35.09 7.96 10.04
CA ASN A 296 -35.05 8.64 11.34
C ASN A 296 -34.19 9.92 11.31
N ILE A 297 -33.06 9.89 10.59
CA ILE A 297 -32.18 11.05 10.40
C ILE A 297 -32.89 12.10 9.53
N TRP A 298 -33.45 11.68 8.40
CA TRP A 298 -34.18 12.54 7.47
C TRP A 298 -35.34 13.28 8.14
N GLN A 299 -36.12 12.58 8.97
CA GLN A 299 -37.28 13.15 9.68
C GLN A 299 -36.89 14.00 10.91
N GLY A 300 -35.62 14.09 11.28
CA GLY A 300 -35.17 14.93 12.40
C GLY A 300 -35.70 14.51 13.79
N ARG A 301 -36.15 13.27 14.00
CA ARG A 301 -36.86 12.83 15.22
C ARG A 301 -35.98 12.76 16.48
N LYS A 302 -36.53 13.02 17.68
CA LYS A 302 -35.83 13.03 19.01
C LYS A 302 -34.87 11.85 19.34
N ASN A 303 -34.95 10.68 18.68
CA ASN A 303 -34.01 9.55 18.86
C ASN A 303 -32.85 9.51 17.86
N GLN A 304 -32.49 10.65 17.25
CA GLN A 304 -31.45 10.72 16.22
C GLN A 304 -30.14 9.99 16.57
N LYS A 305 -29.77 9.89 17.86
CA LYS A 305 -28.46 9.34 18.26
C LYS A 305 -28.27 7.87 17.88
N LEU A 306 -29.26 7.01 18.13
CA LEU A 306 -29.13 5.58 17.80
C LEU A 306 -29.16 5.37 16.28
N GLY A 307 -30.10 6.02 15.59
CA GLY A 307 -30.17 5.98 14.13
C GLY A 307 -28.89 6.53 13.48
N LEU A 308 -28.31 7.60 14.01
CA LEU A 308 -27.04 8.14 13.53
C LEU A 308 -25.88 7.18 13.71
N ILE A 309 -25.73 6.60 14.91
CA ILE A 309 -24.64 5.65 15.18
C ILE A 309 -24.77 4.44 14.26
N SER A 310 -25.98 3.89 14.12
CA SER A 310 -26.26 2.81 13.18
C SER A 310 -25.95 3.22 11.74
N TYR A 311 -26.42 4.38 11.27
CA TYR A 311 -26.09 4.87 9.92
C TYR A 311 -24.58 4.93 9.67
N ILE A 312 -23.82 5.57 10.58
CA ILE A 312 -22.37 5.70 10.45
C ILE A 312 -21.72 4.32 10.37
N ILE A 313 -22.03 3.41 11.29
CA ILE A 313 -21.41 2.08 11.32
C ILE A 313 -21.76 1.27 10.07
N LEU A 314 -23.06 1.19 9.74
CA LEU A 314 -23.54 0.36 8.65
C LEU A 314 -23.00 0.87 7.31
N VAL A 315 -23.11 2.17 7.02
CA VAL A 315 -22.58 2.74 5.77
C VAL A 315 -21.07 2.60 5.66
N SER A 316 -20.34 2.78 6.77
CA SER A 316 -18.87 2.66 6.71
C SER A 316 -18.42 1.24 6.43
N ILE A 317 -19.07 0.25 7.05
CA ILE A 317 -18.82 -1.17 6.77
C ILE A 317 -19.25 -1.50 5.33
N ALA A 318 -20.35 -0.91 4.84
CA ALA A 318 -20.85 -1.10 3.47
C ALA A 318 -19.79 -0.72 2.44
N VAL A 319 -19.30 0.52 2.54
CA VAL A 319 -18.37 1.09 1.57
C VAL A 319 -17.02 0.37 1.68
N SER A 320 -16.55 0.12 2.91
CA SER A 320 -15.32 -0.64 3.14
C SER A 320 -15.40 -2.06 2.59
N GLY A 321 -16.48 -2.78 2.87
CA GLY A 321 -16.72 -4.14 2.41
C GLY A 321 -16.84 -4.21 0.88
N PHE A 322 -17.56 -3.27 0.26
CA PHE A 322 -17.66 -3.18 -1.20
C PHE A 322 -16.26 -3.02 -1.83
N TRP A 323 -15.46 -2.06 -1.36
CA TRP A 323 -14.12 -1.85 -1.92
C TRP A 323 -13.17 -3.00 -1.62
N LEU A 324 -13.26 -3.64 -0.45
CA LEU A 324 -12.53 -4.88 -0.16
C LEU A 324 -12.86 -5.96 -1.21
N LEU A 325 -14.12 -6.13 -1.61
CA LEU A 325 -14.50 -7.11 -2.63
C LEU A 325 -13.93 -6.74 -4.01
N VAL A 326 -13.89 -5.45 -4.35
CA VAL A 326 -13.29 -4.97 -5.60
C VAL A 326 -11.77 -5.23 -5.62
N VAL A 327 -11.05 -5.04 -4.52
CA VAL A 327 -9.59 -5.16 -4.45
C VAL A 327 -9.09 -6.37 -3.62
N TYR A 328 -9.89 -7.43 -3.54
CA TYR A 328 -9.64 -8.53 -2.61
C TYR A 328 -8.27 -9.21 -2.85
N PRO A 329 -7.48 -9.51 -1.79
CA PRO A 329 -7.79 -9.29 -0.37
C PRO A 329 -7.40 -7.90 0.16
N ALA A 330 -6.52 -7.17 -0.53
CA ALA A 330 -6.20 -5.75 -0.31
C ALA A 330 -5.22 -5.28 -1.39
N VAL A 331 -5.11 -3.96 -1.58
CA VAL A 331 -3.96 -3.36 -2.28
C VAL A 331 -2.84 -3.09 -1.28
N MET A 332 -1.60 -3.44 -1.65
CA MET A 332 -0.41 -3.16 -0.86
C MET A 332 0.62 -2.38 -1.67
N THR A 333 1.27 -1.41 -1.01
CA THR A 333 2.47 -0.74 -1.54
C THR A 333 3.73 -1.54 -1.19
N PRO A 334 4.89 -1.26 -1.79
CA PRO A 334 6.15 -1.85 -1.35
C PRO A 334 6.43 -1.65 0.16
N ASP A 335 6.09 -0.46 0.70
CA ASP A 335 6.16 -0.17 2.13
C ASP A 335 5.29 -1.12 2.95
N THR A 336 4.05 -1.30 2.50
CA THR A 336 3.06 -2.16 3.15
C THR A 336 3.46 -3.63 3.09
N LEU A 337 4.01 -4.09 1.97
CA LEU A 337 4.51 -5.46 1.80
C LEU A 337 5.68 -5.73 2.75
N SER A 338 6.60 -4.77 2.90
CA SER A 338 7.67 -4.84 3.90
C SER A 338 7.09 -4.94 5.33
N GLN A 339 6.08 -4.13 5.66
CA GLN A 339 5.41 -4.19 6.96
C GLN A 339 4.65 -5.52 7.17
N TRP A 340 4.07 -6.09 6.12
CA TRP A 340 3.44 -7.41 6.19
C TRP A 340 4.47 -8.51 6.43
N GLN A 341 5.64 -8.45 5.78
CA GLN A 341 6.75 -9.37 6.07
C GLN A 341 7.27 -9.23 7.50
N GLN A 342 7.34 -8.00 8.04
CA GLN A 342 7.67 -7.74 9.44
C GLN A 342 6.64 -8.39 10.37
N ALA A 343 5.35 -8.26 10.05
CA ALA A 343 4.26 -8.89 10.79
C ALA A 343 4.36 -10.42 10.80
N LEU A 344 4.68 -11.04 9.64
CA LEU A 344 4.89 -12.48 9.53
C LEU A 344 6.07 -12.96 10.39
N ARG A 345 7.14 -12.15 10.49
CA ARG A 345 8.34 -12.48 11.27
C ARG A 345 8.24 -12.09 12.74
N ASN A 346 7.21 -11.36 13.14
CA ASN A 346 7.09 -10.68 14.42
C ASN A 346 8.38 -9.90 14.79
N LYS A 347 8.96 -9.22 13.81
CA LYS A 347 10.16 -8.39 13.96
C LYS A 347 9.92 -7.09 13.21
N TYR A 348 9.93 -5.99 13.94
CA TYR A 348 9.50 -4.69 13.43
C TYR A 348 10.67 -3.74 13.32
N GLU A 349 10.62 -2.89 12.32
CA GLU A 349 11.65 -1.90 12.03
C GLU A 349 11.09 -0.50 12.25
N VAL A 350 11.98 0.49 12.46
CA VAL A 350 11.57 1.86 12.78
C VAL A 350 11.52 2.80 11.57
N TRP A 351 11.87 2.30 10.37
CA TRP A 351 11.74 3.04 9.11
C TRP A 351 10.31 3.55 8.91
N HIS A 352 9.34 2.65 9.06
CA HIS A 352 7.92 2.98 9.15
C HIS A 352 7.46 2.84 10.60
N PRO A 353 6.49 3.64 11.08
CA PRO A 353 5.95 3.43 12.41
C PRO A 353 5.38 2.01 12.56
N PRO A 354 5.82 1.22 13.56
CA PRO A 354 5.59 -0.22 13.57
C PRO A 354 4.16 -0.62 13.94
N ILE A 355 3.32 0.33 14.36
CA ILE A 355 1.93 0.06 14.76
C ILE A 355 1.12 -0.65 13.66
N LEU A 356 1.33 -0.32 12.38
CA LEU A 356 0.61 -0.96 11.29
C LEU A 356 1.03 -2.43 11.13
N ALA A 357 2.32 -2.73 11.21
CA ALA A 357 2.83 -4.11 11.16
C ALA A 357 2.37 -4.92 12.39
N ILE A 358 2.33 -4.30 13.58
CA ILE A 358 1.77 -4.92 14.78
C ILE A 358 0.28 -5.24 14.58
N LEU A 359 -0.51 -4.32 14.03
CA LEU A 359 -1.92 -4.56 13.72
C LEU A 359 -2.09 -5.66 12.68
N MET A 360 -1.25 -5.71 11.64
CA MET A 360 -1.23 -6.82 10.69
C MET A 360 -1.00 -8.15 11.41
N HIS A 361 0.02 -8.23 12.26
CA HIS A 361 0.32 -9.42 13.06
C HIS A 361 -0.88 -9.84 13.93
N LEU A 362 -1.52 -8.88 14.61
CA LEU A 362 -2.71 -9.13 15.42
C LEU A 362 -3.89 -9.65 14.58
N THR A 363 -4.12 -9.08 13.39
CA THR A 363 -5.21 -9.55 12.51
C THR A 363 -4.97 -10.96 11.96
N GLN A 364 -3.71 -11.39 11.83
CA GLN A 364 -3.34 -12.73 11.37
C GLN A 364 -3.75 -13.86 12.35
N TYR A 365 -4.10 -13.53 13.61
CA TYR A 365 -4.72 -14.50 14.52
C TYR A 365 -6.16 -14.85 14.13
N PHE A 366 -6.85 -13.95 13.41
CA PHE A 366 -8.24 -14.13 13.00
C PHE A 366 -8.36 -14.52 11.52
N VAL A 367 -7.63 -13.80 10.66
CA VAL A 367 -7.66 -13.99 9.21
C VAL A 367 -6.23 -13.92 8.68
N LYS A 368 -5.75 -14.99 8.04
CA LYS A 368 -4.37 -15.07 7.51
C LYS A 368 -4.11 -14.14 6.32
N THR A 369 -5.15 -13.55 5.76
CA THR A 369 -5.08 -12.56 4.68
C THR A 369 -5.22 -11.14 5.23
N PRO A 370 -4.75 -10.12 4.50
CA PRO A 370 -4.92 -8.71 4.90
C PRO A 370 -6.37 -8.19 4.90
N SER A 371 -7.34 -9.01 4.49
CA SER A 371 -8.74 -8.60 4.25
C SER A 371 -9.44 -8.05 5.49
N LEU A 372 -9.21 -8.63 6.67
CA LEU A 372 -9.78 -8.11 7.91
C LEU A 372 -9.22 -6.74 8.26
N LEU A 373 -7.91 -6.54 8.10
CA LEU A 373 -7.26 -5.28 8.41
C LEU A 373 -7.77 -4.16 7.50
N ILE A 374 -7.92 -4.42 6.20
CA ILE A 374 -8.45 -3.40 5.27
C ILE A 374 -9.93 -3.10 5.55
N LEU A 375 -10.74 -4.12 5.90
CA LEU A 375 -12.14 -3.90 6.30
C LEU A 375 -12.23 -2.96 7.51
N LEU A 376 -11.39 -3.19 8.52
CA LEU A 376 -11.29 -2.35 9.71
C LEU A 376 -10.81 -0.93 9.37
N GLN A 377 -9.73 -0.81 8.59
CA GLN A 377 -9.18 0.46 8.14
C GLN A 377 -10.25 1.29 7.42
N GLY A 378 -10.89 0.71 6.40
CA GLY A 378 -11.92 1.39 5.61
C GLY A 378 -13.15 1.74 6.45
N SER A 379 -13.56 0.87 7.37
CA SER A 379 -14.72 1.14 8.24
C SER A 379 -14.46 2.30 9.20
N ILE A 380 -13.25 2.38 9.77
CA ILE A 380 -12.87 3.50 10.65
C ILE A 380 -12.68 4.77 9.83
N PHE A 381 -12.10 4.68 8.63
CA PHE A 381 -11.89 5.79 7.72
C PHE A 381 -13.22 6.44 7.29
N TRP A 382 -14.14 5.67 6.72
CA TRP A 382 -15.47 6.19 6.34
C TRP A 382 -16.28 6.63 7.56
N GLY A 383 -16.15 5.91 8.68
CA GLY A 383 -16.82 6.29 9.93
C GLY A 383 -16.38 7.64 10.45
N ALA A 384 -15.08 7.92 10.37
CA ALA A 384 -14.49 9.20 10.75
C ALA A 384 -14.97 10.35 9.86
N ILE A 385 -14.99 10.14 8.54
CA ILE A 385 -15.47 11.11 7.57
C ILE A 385 -16.95 11.45 7.84
N ILE A 386 -17.82 10.45 7.90
CA ILE A 386 -19.26 10.65 8.08
C ILE A 386 -19.52 11.28 9.47
N TYR A 387 -18.82 10.84 10.51
CA TYR A 387 -18.98 11.42 11.84
C TYR A 387 -18.54 12.88 11.89
N LEU A 388 -17.46 13.26 11.19
CA LEU A 388 -17.03 14.65 11.09
C LEU A 388 -18.04 15.50 10.32
N ILE A 389 -18.56 15.01 9.18
CA ILE A 389 -19.65 15.69 8.44
C ILE A 389 -20.82 15.99 9.39
N TYR A 390 -21.26 15.01 10.18
CA TYR A 390 -22.33 15.21 11.16
C TYR A 390 -22.01 16.31 12.20
N GLN A 391 -20.75 16.45 12.64
CA GLN A 391 -20.41 17.53 13.59
C GLN A 391 -20.43 18.91 12.94
N VAL A 392 -20.07 19.01 11.66
CA VAL A 392 -20.00 20.31 10.97
C VAL A 392 -21.35 20.78 10.44
N THR A 393 -22.21 19.87 9.98
CA THR A 393 -23.56 20.19 9.50
C THR A 393 -24.54 20.40 10.65
N ASN A 394 -25.55 21.25 10.43
CA ASN A 394 -26.66 21.46 11.35
C ASN A 394 -27.96 20.87 10.80
N ASN A 395 -28.07 20.68 9.48
CA ASN A 395 -29.23 20.10 8.83
C ASN A 395 -29.01 18.60 8.52
N SER A 396 -29.98 17.76 8.88
CA SER A 396 -29.92 16.32 8.60
C SER A 396 -29.94 15.99 7.11
N LYS A 397 -30.60 16.81 6.28
CA LYS A 397 -30.59 16.64 4.81
C LYS A 397 -29.20 16.90 4.25
N THR A 398 -28.57 18.02 4.65
CA THR A 398 -27.20 18.35 4.21
C THR A 398 -26.19 17.33 4.71
N PHE A 399 -26.36 16.81 5.93
CA PHE A 399 -25.59 15.67 6.43
C PHE A 399 -25.71 14.45 5.50
N LEU A 400 -26.93 14.02 5.19
CA LEU A 400 -27.16 12.84 4.35
C LEU A 400 -26.60 13.04 2.94
N ILE A 401 -26.93 14.16 2.27
CA ILE A 401 -26.45 14.50 0.94
C ILE A 401 -24.92 14.60 0.93
N GLY A 402 -24.33 15.31 1.88
CA GLY A 402 -22.88 15.45 2.00
C GLY A 402 -22.19 14.11 2.24
N SER A 403 -22.77 13.25 3.07
CA SER A 403 -22.24 11.90 3.32
C SER A 403 -22.35 10.98 2.09
N SER A 404 -23.43 11.09 1.30
CA SER A 404 -23.56 10.33 0.05
C SER A 404 -22.60 10.86 -1.01
N PHE A 405 -22.47 12.18 -1.14
CA PHE A 405 -21.55 12.81 -2.09
C PHE A 405 -20.09 12.42 -1.82
N ILE A 406 -19.64 12.47 -0.56
CA ILE A 406 -18.24 12.14 -0.24
C ILE A 406 -17.91 10.66 -0.51
N ILE A 407 -18.89 9.75 -0.36
CA ILE A 407 -18.74 8.33 -0.69
C ILE A 407 -18.54 8.15 -2.19
N LEU A 408 -19.13 9.03 -3.02
CA LEU A 408 -19.00 8.98 -4.48
C LEU A 408 -17.72 9.65 -4.99
N LEU A 409 -16.90 10.25 -4.12
CA LEU A 409 -15.61 10.82 -4.51
C LEU A 409 -14.62 9.70 -4.82
N PHE A 410 -14.47 9.42 -6.11
CA PHE A 410 -13.65 8.32 -6.60
C PHE A 410 -12.16 8.33 -6.16
N PRO A 411 -11.49 9.47 -5.88
CA PRO A 411 -10.12 9.44 -5.35
C PRO A 411 -10.02 8.76 -3.97
N LEU A 412 -11.10 8.76 -3.18
CA LEU A 412 -11.13 8.15 -1.85
C LEU A 412 -11.32 6.63 -1.87
N TRP A 413 -11.80 6.08 -2.99
CA TRP A 413 -12.04 4.65 -3.15
C TRP A 413 -10.76 3.83 -3.03
N LEU A 414 -9.64 4.34 -3.56
CA LEU A 414 -8.34 3.70 -3.44
C LEU A 414 -7.97 3.42 -1.97
N TYR A 415 -8.19 4.39 -1.10
CA TYR A 415 -7.81 4.33 0.31
C TYR A 415 -8.73 3.43 1.14
N SER A 416 -9.90 3.08 0.59
CA SER A 416 -10.77 2.06 1.13
C SER A 416 -10.22 0.65 0.90
N GLY A 417 -9.47 0.46 -0.18
CA GLY A 417 -8.90 -0.83 -0.58
C GLY A 417 -7.39 -0.99 -0.32
N THR A 418 -6.67 0.11 -0.09
CA THR A 418 -5.21 0.10 0.04
C THR A 418 -4.77 0.21 1.49
N ILE A 419 -3.96 -0.74 1.96
CA ILE A 419 -3.43 -0.71 3.31
C ILE A 419 -2.21 0.22 3.34
N VAL A 420 -2.36 1.40 3.94
CA VAL A 420 -1.28 2.38 4.11
C VAL A 420 -1.44 3.12 5.43
N SER A 421 -0.33 3.43 6.11
CA SER A 421 -0.33 4.18 7.36
C SER A 421 -1.02 5.54 7.26
N ASN A 422 -0.97 6.18 6.08
CA ASN A 422 -1.64 7.46 5.83
C ASN A 422 -3.16 7.37 6.01
N THR A 423 -3.81 6.29 5.58
CA THR A 423 -5.27 6.15 5.75
C THR A 423 -5.65 6.04 7.23
N TRP A 424 -4.89 5.25 8.00
CA TRP A 424 -5.09 5.12 9.44
C TRP A 424 -4.88 6.43 10.17
N MET A 425 -3.76 7.11 9.91
CA MET A 425 -3.50 8.44 10.44
C MET A 425 -4.64 9.40 10.11
N THR A 426 -5.08 9.44 8.85
CA THR A 426 -6.17 10.33 8.40
C THR A 426 -7.46 10.03 9.14
N ALA A 427 -7.86 8.76 9.25
CA ALA A 427 -9.07 8.35 9.94
C ALA A 427 -9.08 8.83 11.41
N PHE A 428 -7.97 8.63 12.13
CA PHE A 428 -7.86 9.05 13.51
C PHE A 428 -7.73 10.57 13.69
N ALA A 429 -7.08 11.28 12.77
CA ALA A 429 -7.03 12.74 12.78
C ALA A 429 -8.43 13.36 12.53
N LEU A 430 -9.22 12.78 11.63
CA LEU A 430 -10.62 13.18 11.39
C LEU A 430 -11.50 12.95 12.63
N LEU A 431 -11.34 11.80 13.31
CA LEU A 431 -12.01 11.55 14.59
C LEU A 431 -11.60 12.57 15.65
N SER A 432 -10.31 12.92 15.72
CA SER A 432 -9.81 13.95 16.63
C SER A 432 -10.50 15.29 16.39
N ALA A 433 -10.59 15.76 15.14
CA ALA A 433 -11.28 16.99 14.79
C ALA A 433 -12.78 16.93 15.12
N ALA A 434 -13.45 15.81 14.81
CA ALA A 434 -14.88 15.65 15.12
C ALA A 434 -15.16 15.73 16.63
N PHE A 435 -14.33 15.06 17.44
CA PHE A 435 -14.45 15.12 18.89
C PHE A 435 -14.07 16.49 19.47
N LEU A 436 -13.13 17.22 18.86
CA LEU A 436 -12.80 18.60 19.23
C LEU A 436 -13.97 19.56 19.01
N ILE A 437 -14.58 19.52 17.82
CA ILE A 437 -15.77 20.30 17.50
C ILE A 437 -16.89 19.96 18.50
N ARG A 438 -17.10 18.67 18.76
CA ARG A 438 -18.08 18.22 19.76
C ARG A 438 -17.77 18.75 21.17
N ALA A 439 -16.51 18.79 21.57
CA ALA A 439 -16.09 19.29 22.87
C ALA A 439 -16.41 20.78 23.03
N LYS A 440 -16.13 21.58 22.00
CA LYS A 440 -16.45 23.02 21.95
C LYS A 440 -17.96 23.27 22.04
N TYR A 441 -18.76 22.63 21.19
CA TYR A 441 -20.19 22.95 21.06
C TYR A 441 -21.10 22.25 22.07
N LYS A 442 -20.70 21.09 22.58
CA LYS A 442 -21.49 20.35 23.59
C LYS A 442 -20.89 20.41 24.99
N GLN A 443 -19.79 21.16 25.16
CA GLN A 443 -19.07 21.38 26.43
C GLN A 443 -18.74 20.09 27.19
N ARG A 444 -18.30 19.05 26.46
CA ARG A 444 -17.99 17.74 27.04
C ARG A 444 -16.48 17.56 27.19
N LYS A 445 -15.98 17.58 28.41
CA LYS A 445 -14.58 17.28 28.74
C LYS A 445 -14.11 15.95 28.15
N ILE A 446 -14.95 14.91 28.23
CA ILE A 446 -14.67 13.58 27.65
C ILE A 446 -14.41 13.67 26.13
N SER A 447 -15.13 14.52 25.40
CA SER A 447 -14.90 14.68 23.96
C SER A 447 -13.55 15.35 23.67
N PHE A 448 -13.09 16.27 24.53
CA PHE A 448 -11.75 16.84 24.39
C PHE A 448 -10.66 15.79 24.66
N ILE A 449 -10.83 14.96 25.70
CA ILE A 449 -9.92 13.85 26.00
C ILE A 449 -9.86 12.85 24.82
N LEU A 450 -11.03 12.47 24.28
CA LEU A 450 -11.07 11.60 23.10
C LEU A 450 -10.37 12.21 21.88
N SER A 451 -10.46 13.54 21.71
CA SER A 451 -9.74 14.23 20.64
C SER A 451 -8.22 14.10 20.79
N ILE A 452 -7.69 14.23 22.01
CA ILE A 452 -6.28 14.00 22.32
C ILE A 452 -5.88 12.54 22.06
N ILE A 453 -6.69 11.57 22.54
CA ILE A 453 -6.43 10.15 22.35
C ILE A 453 -6.35 9.81 20.85
N PHE A 454 -7.33 10.25 20.07
CA PHE A 454 -7.33 9.96 18.63
C PHE A 454 -6.19 10.64 17.87
N LEU A 455 -5.80 11.87 18.25
CA LEU A 455 -4.62 12.48 17.63
C LEU A 455 -3.33 11.75 18.02
N SER A 456 -3.22 11.28 19.26
CA SER A 456 -2.11 10.45 19.72
C SER A 456 -1.98 9.17 18.89
N VAL A 457 -3.11 8.47 18.66
CA VAL A 457 -3.14 7.30 17.77
C VAL A 457 -2.76 7.66 16.34
N ALA A 458 -3.21 8.80 15.80
CA ALA A 458 -2.81 9.24 14.47
C ALA A 458 -1.28 9.44 14.36
N VAL A 459 -0.66 10.03 15.39
CA VAL A 459 0.80 10.23 15.46
C VAL A 459 1.57 8.91 15.49
N MET A 460 1.00 7.85 16.09
CA MET A 460 1.60 6.51 16.07
C MET A 460 1.70 5.94 14.66
N PHE A 461 0.86 6.36 13.71
CA PHE A 461 0.95 5.93 12.31
C PHE A 461 1.83 6.82 11.45
N ARG A 462 1.86 8.14 11.73
CA ARG A 462 2.61 9.16 10.98
C ARG A 462 2.93 10.34 11.89
N ARG A 463 4.21 10.69 12.05
CA ARG A 463 4.68 11.71 13.01
C ARG A 463 4.35 13.13 12.55
N GLU A 464 4.20 13.32 11.25
CA GLU A 464 3.94 14.59 10.57
C GLU A 464 2.62 15.22 11.04
N VAL A 465 1.63 14.39 11.40
CA VAL A 465 0.34 14.84 11.93
C VAL A 465 0.45 15.47 13.33
N ALA A 466 1.58 15.33 14.02
CA ALA A 466 1.77 15.85 15.37
C ALA A 466 1.54 17.36 15.43
N LEU A 467 1.89 18.13 14.40
CA LEU A 467 1.70 19.59 14.38
C LEU A 467 0.24 20.03 14.59
N LEU A 468 -0.74 19.13 14.38
CA LEU A 468 -2.14 19.40 14.71
C LEU A 468 -2.40 19.59 16.22
N PHE A 469 -1.47 19.23 17.12
CA PHE A 469 -1.62 19.54 18.55
C PHE A 469 -1.71 21.06 18.79
N ILE A 470 -1.13 21.88 17.91
CA ILE A 470 -1.20 23.35 18.00
C ILE A 470 -2.66 23.81 17.98
N ILE A 471 -3.50 23.17 17.16
CA ILE A 471 -4.93 23.46 17.09
C ILE A 471 -5.63 23.05 18.40
N LEU A 472 -5.24 21.92 19.01
CA LEU A 472 -5.78 21.51 20.30
C LEU A 472 -5.41 22.48 21.43
N ILE A 473 -4.17 22.96 21.47
CA ILE A 473 -3.72 23.97 22.44
C ILE A 473 -4.51 25.27 22.24
N PHE A 474 -4.62 25.75 21.00
CA PHE A 474 -5.39 26.93 20.67
C PHE A 474 -6.86 26.77 21.07
N MET A 475 -7.50 25.66 20.73
CA MET A 475 -8.89 25.38 21.09
C MET A 475 -9.10 25.20 22.60
N TYR A 476 -8.13 24.59 23.31
CA TYR A 476 -8.16 24.50 24.76
C TYR A 476 -8.23 25.89 25.40
N PHE A 477 -7.41 26.82 24.90
CA PHE A 477 -7.49 28.21 25.28
C PHE A 477 -8.90 28.77 24.98
N PHE A 478 -9.43 28.67 23.77
CA PHE A 478 -10.77 29.21 23.49
C PHE A 478 -11.91 28.61 24.32
N ILE A 479 -11.82 27.34 24.73
CA ILE A 479 -12.89 26.67 25.50
C ILE A 479 -12.74 26.93 27.01
N TYR A 480 -11.53 26.89 27.54
CA TYR A 480 -11.29 26.82 28.99
C TYR A 480 -10.44 27.97 29.55
N TRP A 481 -9.92 28.89 28.72
CA TRP A 481 -9.01 29.98 29.12
C TRP A 481 -9.51 30.77 30.33
N ARG A 482 -10.79 31.14 30.36
CA ARG A 482 -11.35 32.00 31.42
C ARG A 482 -11.49 31.31 32.78
N GLN A 483 -11.44 29.98 32.84
CA GLN A 483 -11.75 29.23 34.06
C GLN A 483 -10.51 28.79 34.87
N GLN A 484 -9.31 28.89 34.30
CA GLN A 484 -8.09 28.28 34.86
C GLN A 484 -7.04 29.33 35.23
N LYS A 485 -6.24 29.05 36.28
CA LYS A 485 -5.08 29.88 36.68
C LYS A 485 -3.92 29.70 35.67
N LEU A 486 -3.03 30.70 35.55
CA LEU A 486 -1.96 30.71 34.55
C LEU A 486 -1.07 29.44 34.60
N TYR A 487 -0.66 28.99 35.78
CA TYR A 487 0.17 27.78 35.90
C TYR A 487 -0.55 26.51 35.41
N GLN A 488 -1.86 26.37 35.65
CA GLN A 488 -2.66 25.24 35.13
C GLN A 488 -2.70 25.26 33.60
N ARG A 489 -2.75 26.46 33.00
CA ARG A 489 -2.70 26.63 31.55
C ARG A 489 -1.37 26.16 30.99
N ILE A 490 -0.26 26.59 31.58
CA ILE A 490 1.09 26.19 31.16
C ILE A 490 1.25 24.67 31.28
N ILE A 491 0.87 24.09 32.43
CA ILE A 491 0.94 22.64 32.65
C ILE A 491 0.14 21.88 31.58
N ILE A 492 -1.10 22.30 31.30
CA ILE A 492 -1.94 21.62 30.31
C ILE A 492 -1.40 21.80 28.89
N CYS A 493 -0.86 22.97 28.55
CA CYS A 493 -0.23 23.21 27.25
C CYS A 493 1.02 22.34 27.05
N CYS A 494 1.80 22.07 28.10
CA CYS A 494 2.92 21.13 28.05
C CYS A 494 2.44 19.67 28.03
N LEU A 495 1.37 19.35 28.76
CA LEU A 495 0.85 18.00 28.88
C LEU A 495 0.22 17.50 27.57
N ILE A 496 -0.45 18.36 26.80
CA ILE A 496 -1.10 17.98 25.53
C ILE A 496 -0.08 17.37 24.53
N PRO A 497 1.03 18.04 24.16
CA PRO A 497 2.06 17.45 23.30
C PRO A 497 2.65 16.16 23.87
N ILE A 498 2.89 16.11 25.20
CA ILE A 498 3.41 14.90 25.85
C ILE A 498 2.43 13.73 25.66
N LEU A 499 1.15 13.90 25.95
CA LEU A 499 0.14 12.83 25.79
C LEU A 499 -0.03 12.39 24.33
N ILE A 500 0.24 13.27 23.37
CA ILE A 500 0.14 12.97 21.94
C ILE A 500 1.40 12.24 21.44
N LEU A 501 2.58 12.67 21.86
CA LEU A 501 3.86 12.14 21.35
C LEU A 501 4.33 10.90 22.12
N LEU A 502 4.00 10.80 23.41
CA LEU A 502 4.51 9.75 24.30
C LEU A 502 4.12 8.34 23.82
N PRO A 503 2.88 8.04 23.42
CA PRO A 503 2.55 6.68 22.96
C PRO A 503 3.35 6.23 21.73
N ALA A 504 3.59 7.13 20.77
CA ALA A 504 4.45 6.84 19.62
C ALA A 504 5.91 6.59 20.03
N ARG A 505 6.40 7.24 21.10
CA ARG A 505 7.72 6.97 21.68
C ARG A 505 7.77 5.67 22.46
N ILE A 506 6.78 5.39 23.31
CA ILE A 506 6.65 4.13 24.07
C ILE A 506 6.64 2.95 23.10
N LEU A 507 5.94 3.08 21.97
CA LEU A 507 5.88 2.06 20.94
C LEU A 507 7.29 1.60 20.53
N LEU A 508 8.28 2.50 20.41
CA LEU A 508 9.65 2.15 20.00
C LEU A 508 10.41 1.28 21.01
N TYR A 509 9.94 1.19 22.25
CA TYR A 509 10.53 0.37 23.31
C TYR A 509 9.86 -1.00 23.44
N LEU A 510 8.85 -1.31 22.62
CA LEU A 510 8.24 -2.64 22.66
C LEU A 510 9.25 -3.73 22.26
N PRO A 511 9.13 -4.92 22.87
CA PRO A 511 9.95 -6.06 22.47
C PRO A 511 9.73 -6.35 20.97
N ASN A 512 10.78 -6.80 20.30
CA ASN A 512 10.81 -7.10 18.86
C ASN A 512 10.84 -5.90 17.90
N ILE A 513 10.88 -4.66 18.40
CA ILE A 513 11.23 -3.51 17.57
C ILE A 513 12.74 -3.37 17.55
N ASN A 514 13.31 -3.56 16.36
CA ASN A 514 14.71 -3.30 16.15
C ASN A 514 14.92 -1.80 15.95
N ALA A 515 15.09 -1.08 17.06
CA ALA A 515 15.42 0.34 17.05
C ALA A 515 16.79 0.64 16.42
N GLN A 516 17.68 -0.36 16.29
CA GLN A 516 19.02 -0.19 15.71
C GLN A 516 19.04 -0.04 14.19
N ARG A 517 17.90 -0.19 13.48
CA ARG A 517 17.80 0.24 12.09
C ARG A 517 17.57 1.74 12.06
N ASP A 518 18.66 2.49 12.06
CA ASP A 518 18.63 3.95 11.93
C ASP A 518 17.76 4.34 10.75
N PHE A 519 16.77 5.17 11.05
CA PHE A 519 16.13 6.02 10.06
C PHE A 519 17.24 6.63 9.18
N PRO A 520 17.13 6.66 7.84
CA PRO A 520 18.09 7.30 6.94
C PRO A 520 18.01 8.83 7.07
N PHE A 521 18.09 9.31 8.31
CA PHE A 521 18.08 10.70 8.71
C PHE A 521 19.23 11.45 8.03
N GLY A 522 20.42 10.85 8.02
CA GLY A 522 21.57 11.41 7.32
C GLY A 522 21.31 11.61 5.82
N GLN A 523 20.59 10.70 5.16
CA GLN A 523 20.25 10.86 3.74
C GLN A 523 19.24 11.99 3.51
N LEU A 524 18.25 12.13 4.41
CA LEU A 524 17.30 13.23 4.38
C LEU A 524 18.01 14.58 4.56
N LEU A 525 18.91 14.68 5.53
CA LEU A 525 19.70 15.88 5.78
C LEU A 525 20.64 16.21 4.62
N LEU A 526 21.22 15.19 3.99
CA LEU A 526 22.07 15.34 2.82
C LEU A 526 21.28 15.93 1.63
N HIS A 527 20.07 15.45 1.37
CA HIS A 527 19.19 16.03 0.34
C HIS A 527 18.86 17.49 0.62
N GLN A 528 18.56 17.84 1.88
CA GLN A 528 18.33 19.23 2.29
C GLN A 528 19.58 20.11 2.14
N TYR A 529 20.76 19.60 2.51
CA TYR A 529 22.04 20.28 2.35
C TYR A 529 22.33 20.56 0.87
N VAL A 530 22.31 19.53 0.01
CA VAL A 530 22.56 19.67 -1.43
C VAL A 530 21.58 20.63 -2.07
N GLY A 531 20.29 20.49 -1.75
CA GLY A 531 19.26 21.38 -2.24
C GLY A 531 19.45 22.83 -1.78
N THR A 532 19.94 23.05 -0.57
CA THR A 532 20.28 24.39 -0.07
C THR A 532 21.43 25.01 -0.85
N ILE A 533 22.49 24.24 -1.13
CA ILE A 533 23.65 24.68 -1.91
C ILE A 533 23.23 25.09 -3.32
N ILE A 534 22.50 24.24 -4.03
CA ILE A 534 22.04 24.50 -5.40
C ILE A 534 21.15 25.74 -5.47
N ASN A 535 20.22 25.89 -4.54
CA ASN A 535 19.32 27.05 -4.51
C ASN A 535 19.99 28.34 -4.00
N SER A 536 21.29 28.28 -3.70
CA SER A 536 22.12 29.40 -3.25
C SER A 536 23.34 29.63 -4.14
N GLU A 537 23.44 28.96 -5.29
CA GLU A 537 24.63 29.01 -6.16
C GLU A 537 25.04 30.44 -6.52
N ASP A 538 24.07 31.34 -6.69
CA ASP A 538 24.26 32.77 -6.94
C ASP A 538 24.96 33.53 -5.80
N LYS A 539 25.02 32.94 -4.60
CA LYS A 539 25.55 33.55 -3.37
C LYS A 539 26.78 32.86 -2.81
N ILE A 540 27.12 31.67 -3.31
CA ILE A 540 28.28 30.90 -2.83
C ILE A 540 29.47 31.24 -3.73
N SER A 541 30.60 31.66 -3.14
CA SER A 541 31.80 31.92 -3.94
C SER A 541 32.34 30.62 -4.55
N SER A 542 32.96 30.69 -5.72
CA SER A 542 33.60 29.53 -6.35
C SER A 542 34.63 28.84 -5.44
N SER A 543 35.31 29.61 -4.58
CA SER A 543 36.22 29.08 -3.56
C SER A 543 35.50 28.28 -2.47
N GLN A 544 34.31 28.74 -2.03
CA GLN A 544 33.48 28.00 -1.07
C GLN A 544 32.92 26.71 -1.70
N ILE A 545 32.42 26.75 -2.94
CA ILE A 545 31.98 25.55 -3.65
C ILE A 545 33.13 24.54 -3.79
N SER A 546 34.33 25.03 -4.12
CA SER A 546 35.52 24.18 -4.23
C SER A 546 35.90 23.54 -2.89
N SER A 547 35.79 24.28 -1.78
CA SER A 547 36.01 23.76 -0.43
C SER A 547 34.97 22.71 -0.05
N GLU A 548 33.68 22.98 -0.32
CA GLU A 548 32.59 22.03 -0.05
C GLU A 548 32.78 20.74 -0.86
N LYS A 549 33.16 20.87 -2.14
CA LYS A 549 33.51 19.75 -3.01
C LYS A 549 34.66 18.93 -2.42
N GLN A 550 35.77 19.56 -2.05
CA GLN A 550 36.93 18.86 -1.46
C GLN A 550 36.55 18.12 -0.18
N GLU A 551 35.75 18.72 0.71
CA GLU A 551 35.35 18.07 1.96
C GLU A 551 34.42 16.87 1.73
N ILE A 552 33.45 17.00 0.84
CA ILE A 552 32.51 15.92 0.49
C ILE A 552 33.22 14.79 -0.26
N ASP A 553 34.05 15.12 -1.24
CA ASP A 553 34.80 14.14 -2.03
C ASP A 553 35.84 13.42 -1.17
N LYS A 554 36.53 14.12 -0.26
CA LYS A 554 37.45 13.49 0.70
C LYS A 554 36.74 12.47 1.61
N ARG A 555 35.49 12.74 2.01
CA ARG A 555 34.76 11.85 2.94
C ARG A 555 34.09 10.68 2.23
N PHE A 556 33.50 10.92 1.06
CA PHE A 556 32.64 9.95 0.37
C PHE A 556 33.20 9.42 -0.96
N GLY A 557 34.40 9.87 -1.35
CA GLY A 557 35.09 9.48 -2.59
C GLY A 557 35.00 10.56 -3.67
N ASP A 558 36.02 10.63 -4.52
CA ASP A 558 36.16 11.64 -5.56
C ASP A 558 34.93 11.72 -6.49
N GLY A 559 34.52 12.95 -6.83
CA GLY A 559 33.38 13.22 -7.72
C GLY A 559 32.00 13.01 -7.10
N THR A 560 31.92 12.70 -5.80
CA THR A 560 30.65 12.48 -5.10
C THR A 560 29.84 13.77 -4.97
N PHE A 561 30.49 14.89 -4.67
CA PHE A 561 29.81 16.18 -4.61
C PHE A 561 29.17 16.55 -5.96
N GLN A 562 29.93 16.43 -7.05
CA GLN A 562 29.42 16.74 -8.38
C GLN A 562 28.22 15.84 -8.74
N ARG A 563 28.30 14.54 -8.44
CA ARG A 563 27.17 13.62 -8.64
C ARG A 563 25.93 14.04 -7.84
N PHE A 564 26.09 14.50 -6.60
CA PHE A 564 24.97 15.02 -5.81
C PHE A 564 24.31 16.23 -6.46
N ILE A 565 25.12 17.15 -7.00
CA ILE A 565 24.61 18.33 -7.70
C ILE A 565 23.90 17.93 -9.00
N ASP A 566 24.55 17.12 -9.84
CA ASP A 566 24.05 16.73 -11.16
C ASP A 566 22.75 15.92 -11.10
N HIS A 567 22.58 15.10 -10.05
CA HIS A 567 21.40 14.26 -9.85
C HIS A 567 20.39 14.86 -8.89
N TYR A 568 20.64 16.08 -8.38
CA TYR A 568 19.69 16.72 -7.50
C TYR A 568 18.40 17.02 -8.24
N ILE A 569 17.31 16.53 -7.67
CA ILE A 569 15.96 16.84 -8.11
C ILE A 569 15.20 17.28 -6.86
N CYS A 570 14.57 18.45 -6.93
CA CYS A 570 13.89 19.01 -5.75
C CYS A 570 12.68 18.17 -5.31
N TYR A 571 12.14 17.40 -6.24
CA TYR A 571 11.00 16.51 -6.08
C TYR A 571 11.36 15.03 -5.93
N SER A 572 12.65 14.67 -5.93
CA SER A 572 13.07 13.30 -6.20
C SER A 572 12.40 12.28 -5.25
N GLU A 573 11.65 11.39 -5.90
CA GLU A 573 11.14 10.08 -5.47
C GLU A 573 12.10 9.19 -4.69
N ASN A 574 13.36 9.50 -4.78
CA ASN A 574 14.37 8.55 -4.54
C ASN A 574 15.54 9.40 -4.13
N TYR A 575 15.73 9.56 -2.82
CA TYR A 575 17.09 9.54 -2.29
C TYR A 575 17.87 8.46 -3.12
N ILE A 576 17.26 7.30 -3.37
CA ILE A 576 17.60 6.20 -4.30
C ILE A 576 17.87 6.56 -5.81
N ARG A 577 17.75 7.80 -6.32
CA ARG A 577 18.07 8.16 -7.73
C ARG A 577 19.30 9.04 -7.85
N ILE A 578 19.55 9.90 -6.86
CA ILE A 578 20.94 10.30 -6.52
C ILE A 578 21.75 9.04 -6.14
N TYR A 579 21.03 8.01 -5.73
CA TYR A 579 21.56 6.78 -5.22
C TYR A 579 21.03 5.52 -5.97
N GLN A 580 21.31 5.35 -7.27
CA GLN A 580 21.12 4.03 -7.92
C GLN A 580 22.22 3.04 -7.50
N PRO A 581 21.90 1.82 -7.02
CA PRO A 581 22.81 0.94 -6.26
C PRO A 581 24.11 0.55 -6.98
N GLN A 582 24.21 0.80 -8.28
CA GLN A 582 25.39 0.53 -9.08
C GLN A 582 26.31 1.75 -9.29
N GLU A 583 25.91 2.97 -8.88
CA GLU A 583 26.63 4.22 -9.23
C GLU A 583 27.03 5.11 -8.04
N SER A 584 26.48 4.90 -6.84
CA SER A 584 26.94 5.62 -5.64
C SER A 584 27.39 4.67 -4.52
N PRO A 585 28.62 4.79 -4.01
CA PRO A 585 29.16 3.95 -2.93
C PRO A 585 28.39 4.08 -1.59
N LEU A 586 27.46 5.05 -1.49
CA LEU A 586 26.61 5.28 -0.33
C LEU A 586 25.33 4.42 -0.34
N LEU A 587 25.20 3.51 -1.30
CA LEU A 587 24.04 2.65 -1.46
C LEU A 587 24.22 1.27 -0.92
N GLY A 588 23.29 0.90 -0.06
CA GLY A 588 23.29 -0.37 0.64
C GLY A 588 23.98 -0.28 1.98
N ASN A 589 24.92 0.65 2.15
CA ASN A 589 25.60 0.86 3.41
C ASN A 589 24.99 2.04 4.16
N ARG A 590 24.45 1.73 5.34
CA ARG A 590 24.09 2.71 6.37
C ARG A 590 25.25 3.70 6.52
N LEU A 591 24.96 5.01 6.47
CA LEU A 591 25.92 6.02 6.89
C LEU A 591 26.30 5.69 8.33
N ASN A 592 27.59 5.50 8.59
CA ASN A 592 28.06 5.32 9.96
C ASN A 592 27.77 6.60 10.78
N ASP A 593 27.84 6.51 12.09
CA ASP A 593 27.46 7.61 12.99
C ASP A 593 28.32 8.87 12.75
N GLU A 594 29.58 8.70 12.37
CA GLU A 594 30.47 9.80 12.02
C GLU A 594 30.00 10.52 10.74
N ASP A 595 29.62 9.79 9.71
CA ASP A 595 29.11 10.33 8.45
C ASP A 595 27.78 11.07 8.66
N GLN A 596 26.89 10.50 9.49
CA GLN A 596 25.64 11.17 9.86
C GLN A 596 25.91 12.49 10.59
N THR A 597 26.86 12.49 11.53
CA THR A 597 27.27 13.68 12.28
C THR A 597 27.90 14.72 11.35
N PHE A 598 28.75 14.28 10.42
CA PHE A 598 29.36 15.14 9.40
C PHE A 598 28.29 15.81 8.53
N ILE A 599 27.32 15.05 8.02
CA ILE A 599 26.21 15.60 7.23
C ILE A 599 25.33 16.53 8.06
N LEU A 600 25.03 16.21 9.33
CA LEU A 600 24.27 17.09 10.20
C LEU A 600 24.98 18.44 10.40
N ASN A 601 26.29 18.44 10.59
CA ASN A 601 27.10 19.65 10.69
C ASN A 601 27.09 20.45 9.37
N LYS A 602 27.19 19.77 8.23
CA LYS A 602 27.08 20.42 6.90
C LYS A 602 25.72 21.04 6.67
N TYR A 603 24.67 20.29 6.95
CA TYR A 603 23.29 20.75 6.88
C TYR A 603 23.06 21.99 7.75
N THR A 604 23.39 21.92 9.05
CA THR A 604 23.19 23.04 9.98
C THR A 604 23.96 24.30 9.57
N LYS A 605 25.22 24.16 9.15
CA LYS A 605 26.03 25.27 8.63
C LYS A 605 25.41 25.87 7.36
N SER A 606 24.98 25.03 6.41
CA SER A 606 24.34 25.49 5.17
C SER A 606 23.02 26.21 5.44
N LEU A 607 22.20 25.71 6.37
CA LEU A 607 20.95 26.33 6.78
C LEU A 607 21.17 27.73 7.38
N SER A 608 22.19 27.87 8.24
CA SER A 608 22.54 29.15 8.86
C SER A 608 23.09 30.15 7.85
N ASN A 609 23.96 29.70 6.94
CA ASN A 609 24.62 30.58 5.98
C ASN A 609 23.71 30.95 4.81
N TYR A 610 22.79 30.07 4.42
CA TYR A 610 21.96 30.20 3.23
C TYR A 610 20.47 29.91 3.48
N PRO A 611 19.81 30.62 4.43
CA PRO A 611 18.43 30.33 4.82
C PRO A 611 17.42 30.49 3.66
N LEU A 612 17.66 31.42 2.74
CA LEU A 612 16.82 31.62 1.56
C LEU A 612 16.93 30.47 0.55
N GLY A 613 18.12 29.89 0.38
CA GLY A 613 18.31 28.71 -0.47
C GLY A 613 17.61 27.49 0.11
N PHE A 614 17.71 27.30 1.43
CA PHE A 614 16.95 26.27 2.13
C PHE A 614 15.44 26.47 1.98
N LEU A 615 14.94 27.70 2.13
CA LEU A 615 13.52 27.99 1.92
C LEU A 615 13.08 27.72 0.48
N LYS A 616 13.88 28.11 -0.53
CA LYS A 616 13.60 27.78 -1.94
C LYS A 616 13.54 26.27 -2.15
N HIS A 617 14.48 25.52 -1.59
CA HIS A 617 14.47 24.06 -1.63
C HIS A 617 13.17 23.48 -1.03
N LYS A 618 12.80 23.92 0.18
CA LYS A 618 11.56 23.48 0.86
C LYS A 618 10.31 23.85 0.07
N MET A 619 10.26 25.04 -0.52
CA MET A 619 9.16 25.46 -1.37
C MET A 619 9.08 24.64 -2.66
N CYS A 620 10.22 24.25 -3.24
CA CYS A 620 10.25 23.37 -4.42
C CYS A 620 9.73 21.97 -4.08
N ASN A 621 10.20 21.38 -2.96
CA ASN A 621 9.70 20.10 -2.48
C ASN A 621 8.19 20.18 -2.12
N PHE A 622 7.78 21.25 -1.45
CA PHE A 622 6.38 21.43 -1.07
C PHE A 622 5.47 21.63 -2.29
N ALA A 623 5.89 22.44 -3.28
CA ALA A 623 5.16 22.59 -4.55
C ALA A 623 4.96 21.24 -5.25
N TYR A 624 5.90 20.33 -5.05
CA TYR A 624 5.79 18.96 -5.54
C TYR A 624 4.73 18.14 -4.80
N VAL A 625 4.73 18.16 -3.47
CA VAL A 625 3.68 17.56 -2.64
C VAL A 625 2.29 18.13 -2.98
N LEU A 626 2.24 19.42 -3.33
CA LEU A 626 1.04 20.10 -3.80
C LEU A 626 0.60 19.72 -5.22
N GLN A 627 1.45 19.01 -5.97
CA GLN A 627 1.24 18.57 -7.34
C GLN A 627 1.02 19.74 -8.32
N VAL A 628 1.87 20.75 -8.28
CA VAL A 628 1.80 21.88 -9.24
C VAL A 628 2.03 21.39 -10.69
N PRO A 629 1.30 21.90 -11.71
CA PRO A 629 1.09 21.25 -13.02
C PRO A 629 2.32 20.85 -13.83
N ASN A 630 3.45 21.54 -13.65
CA ASN A 630 4.65 21.34 -14.47
C ASN A 630 5.61 20.27 -13.94
N LEU A 631 5.33 19.68 -12.78
CA LEU A 631 6.26 18.76 -12.11
C LEU A 631 5.90 17.27 -12.29
N GLY A 632 4.95 16.94 -13.16
CA GLY A 632 4.50 15.55 -13.37
C GLY A 632 3.59 15.05 -12.25
N TYR A 633 3.09 13.82 -12.40
CA TYR A 633 2.12 13.22 -11.50
C TYR A 633 2.63 11.86 -11.00
N GLU A 634 3.36 11.81 -9.87
CA GLU A 634 3.90 10.55 -9.32
C GLU A 634 2.92 9.78 -8.41
N GLY A 635 1.63 10.11 -8.48
CA GLY A 635 0.65 9.58 -7.53
C GLY A 635 0.32 8.09 -7.67
N TRP A 636 0.70 7.42 -8.77
CA TRP A 636 0.02 6.17 -9.16
C TRP A 636 0.91 5.00 -9.58
N THR A 637 2.19 5.04 -9.19
CA THR A 637 3.06 3.86 -9.24
C THR A 637 2.39 2.61 -8.64
N LEU A 638 1.44 2.75 -7.72
CA LEU A 638 0.66 1.64 -7.18
C LEU A 638 -0.17 0.87 -8.22
N LEU A 639 -0.88 1.57 -9.12
CA LEU A 639 -1.74 0.92 -10.12
C LEU A 639 -0.96 0.49 -11.36
N GLU A 640 0.05 1.28 -11.76
CA GLU A 640 0.95 0.90 -12.85
C GLU A 640 1.77 -0.34 -12.49
N ASN A 641 2.26 -0.43 -11.25
CA ASN A 641 3.00 -1.58 -10.77
C ASN A 641 2.12 -2.68 -10.17
N TRP A 642 0.80 -2.64 -10.40
CA TRP A 642 -0.11 -3.64 -9.84
C TRP A 642 0.33 -5.09 -10.14
N PRO A 643 0.72 -5.46 -11.39
CA PRO A 643 1.18 -6.83 -11.67
C PRO A 643 2.42 -7.23 -10.87
N ALA A 644 3.35 -6.29 -10.66
CA ALA A 644 4.55 -6.54 -9.86
C ALA A 644 4.22 -6.73 -8.38
N MET A 645 3.26 -5.95 -7.85
CA MET A 645 2.77 -6.11 -6.48
C MET A 645 2.00 -7.42 -6.29
N GLU A 646 1.22 -7.83 -7.28
CA GLU A 646 0.51 -9.11 -7.28
C GLU A 646 1.49 -10.29 -7.26
N ALA A 647 2.55 -10.24 -8.06
CA ALA A 647 3.63 -11.23 -8.00
C ALA A 647 4.27 -11.31 -6.61
N GLN A 648 4.54 -10.16 -5.97
CA GLN A 648 5.10 -10.14 -4.61
C GLN A 648 4.12 -10.67 -3.55
N LEU A 649 2.81 -10.41 -3.70
CA LEU A 649 1.78 -10.99 -2.83
C LEU A 649 1.71 -12.51 -3.00
N ASN A 650 1.77 -13.01 -4.24
CA ASN A 650 1.77 -14.44 -4.53
C ASN A 650 2.97 -15.14 -3.89
N GLN A 651 4.16 -14.52 -3.92
CA GLN A 651 5.35 -15.03 -3.20
C GLN A 651 5.15 -15.13 -1.68
N LEU A 652 4.23 -14.34 -1.11
CA LEU A 652 3.87 -14.39 0.31
C LEU A 652 2.67 -15.33 0.59
N GLY A 653 2.23 -16.10 -0.41
CA GLY A 653 1.07 -16.99 -0.32
C GLY A 653 -0.27 -16.25 -0.31
N ILE A 654 -0.30 -14.98 -0.73
CA ILE A 654 -1.51 -14.16 -0.80
C ILE A 654 -1.91 -14.01 -2.26
N GLN A 655 -2.93 -14.74 -2.67
CA GLN A 655 -3.47 -14.61 -4.02
C GLN A 655 -4.39 -13.39 -4.11
N SER A 656 -4.08 -12.47 -5.02
CA SER A 656 -5.00 -11.38 -5.38
C SER A 656 -6.09 -11.94 -6.28
N ASN A 657 -7.34 -11.87 -5.83
CA ASN A 657 -8.48 -12.41 -6.56
C ASN A 657 -9.67 -11.50 -6.32
N SER A 658 -9.76 -10.43 -7.13
CA SER A 658 -10.90 -9.51 -7.10
C SER A 658 -12.20 -10.30 -7.21
N ARG A 659 -13.17 -9.99 -6.35
CA ARG A 659 -14.52 -10.57 -6.44
C ARG A 659 -15.40 -9.82 -7.44
N PHE A 660 -14.96 -8.64 -7.86
CA PHE A 660 -15.59 -7.82 -8.90
C PHE A 660 -14.55 -7.35 -9.93
N PRO A 661 -13.96 -8.27 -10.72
CA PRO A 661 -12.86 -7.94 -11.63
C PRO A 661 -13.26 -6.86 -12.66
N SER A 662 -14.49 -6.89 -13.18
CA SER A 662 -14.98 -5.87 -14.12
C SER A 662 -15.03 -4.47 -13.50
N ILE A 663 -15.40 -4.37 -12.21
CA ILE A 663 -15.42 -3.09 -11.48
C ILE A 663 -14.00 -2.63 -11.21
N MET A 664 -13.09 -3.54 -10.85
CA MET A 664 -11.69 -3.23 -10.62
C MET A 664 -11.02 -2.68 -11.89
N GLU A 665 -11.21 -3.34 -13.04
CA GLU A 665 -10.66 -2.89 -14.31
C GLU A 665 -11.29 -1.57 -14.79
N TRP A 666 -12.60 -1.42 -14.63
CA TRP A 666 -13.27 -0.13 -14.89
C TRP A 666 -12.69 0.98 -14.01
N TYR A 667 -12.47 0.71 -12.72
CA TYR A 667 -11.92 1.68 -11.79
C TYR A 667 -10.49 2.06 -12.15
N LYS A 668 -9.61 1.09 -12.42
CA LYS A 668 -8.24 1.33 -12.90
C LYS A 668 -8.24 2.24 -14.12
N LYS A 669 -9.01 1.89 -15.16
CA LYS A 669 -9.11 2.66 -16.40
C LYS A 669 -9.65 4.07 -16.16
N THR A 670 -10.73 4.19 -15.40
CA THR A 670 -11.36 5.49 -15.10
C THR A 670 -10.38 6.41 -14.39
N LEU A 671 -9.64 5.85 -13.45
CA LEU A 671 -8.71 6.60 -12.64
C LEU A 671 -7.47 7.03 -13.44
N ILE A 672 -6.87 6.14 -14.24
CA ILE A 672 -5.80 6.50 -15.20
C ILE A 672 -6.27 7.61 -16.16
N ASN A 673 -7.42 7.40 -16.81
CA ASN A 673 -7.99 8.39 -17.71
C ASN A 673 -8.25 9.74 -17.03
N SER A 674 -8.60 9.74 -15.74
CA SER A 674 -8.86 10.97 -15.01
C SER A 674 -7.59 11.77 -14.74
N PHE A 675 -6.41 11.14 -14.64
CA PHE A 675 -5.13 11.86 -14.52
C PHE A 675 -4.68 12.47 -15.83
N ASP A 676 -4.83 11.71 -16.92
CA ASP A 676 -4.42 12.17 -18.24
C ASP A 676 -5.36 13.26 -18.77
N HIS A 677 -6.59 13.32 -18.24
CA HIS A 677 -7.56 14.31 -18.63
C HIS A 677 -7.27 15.70 -18.00
N PRO A 678 -7.21 16.79 -18.78
CA PRO A 678 -6.81 18.11 -18.30
C PRO A 678 -7.69 18.63 -17.15
N ILE A 679 -9.02 18.48 -17.27
CA ILE A 679 -9.99 18.93 -16.26
C ILE A 679 -10.09 17.96 -15.07
N LEU A 680 -10.30 16.66 -15.31
CA LEU A 680 -10.47 15.70 -14.21
C LEU A 680 -9.21 15.57 -13.35
N SER A 681 -8.02 15.81 -13.91
CA SER A 681 -6.78 15.80 -13.14
C SER A 681 -6.77 16.86 -12.03
N LEU A 682 -7.53 17.96 -12.19
CA LEU A 682 -7.69 19.02 -11.19
C LEU A 682 -8.30 18.49 -9.89
N LEU A 683 -9.12 17.44 -9.96
CA LEU A 683 -9.70 16.80 -8.77
C LEU A 683 -8.65 16.17 -7.87
N PHE A 684 -7.42 16.06 -8.34
CA PHE A 684 -6.35 15.50 -7.57
C PHE A 684 -5.26 16.51 -7.20
N ARG A 685 -5.31 17.71 -7.77
CA ARG A 685 -4.32 18.77 -7.52
C ARG A 685 -4.54 19.41 -6.15
N HIS A 686 -3.75 19.02 -5.16
CA HIS A 686 -3.90 19.49 -3.78
C HIS A 686 -3.84 21.01 -3.61
N TYR A 687 -3.03 21.72 -4.42
CA TYR A 687 -2.96 23.19 -4.32
C TYR A 687 -4.33 23.86 -4.50
N ILE A 688 -5.19 23.34 -5.37
CA ILE A 688 -6.54 23.88 -5.61
C ILE A 688 -7.37 23.79 -4.33
N PHE A 689 -7.38 22.61 -3.71
CA PHE A 689 -8.11 22.35 -2.48
C PHE A 689 -7.58 23.17 -1.30
N LEU A 690 -6.26 23.36 -1.21
CA LEU A 690 -5.68 24.21 -0.16
C LEU A 690 -6.01 25.69 -0.35
N ILE A 691 -6.02 26.21 -1.58
CA ILE A 691 -6.45 27.58 -1.86
C ILE A 691 -7.91 27.78 -1.47
N ILE A 692 -8.80 26.87 -1.90
CA ILE A 692 -10.23 26.91 -1.53
C ILE A 692 -10.37 26.86 0.00
N THR A 693 -9.64 25.96 0.66
CA THR A 693 -9.69 25.83 2.11
C THR A 693 -9.17 27.08 2.82
N LEU A 694 -8.10 27.70 2.33
CA LEU A 694 -7.57 28.96 2.86
C LEU A 694 -8.60 30.07 2.77
N LEU A 695 -9.22 30.26 1.60
CA LEU A 695 -10.25 31.28 1.39
C LEU A 695 -11.45 31.06 2.31
N ILE A 696 -11.99 29.84 2.39
CA ILE A 696 -13.11 29.52 3.28
C ILE A 696 -12.70 29.71 4.75
N THR A 697 -11.46 29.36 5.13
CA THR A 697 -10.97 29.54 6.51
C THR A 697 -10.91 31.02 6.88
N ILE A 698 -10.36 31.87 6.02
CA ILE A 698 -10.29 33.32 6.24
C ILE A 698 -11.70 33.91 6.38
N ILE A 699 -12.59 33.60 5.42
CA ILE A 699 -13.99 34.02 5.45
C ILE A 699 -14.66 33.53 6.76
N SER A 700 -14.44 32.28 7.15
CA SER A 700 -15.02 31.73 8.37
C SER A 700 -14.53 32.40 9.64
N LEU A 701 -13.27 32.88 9.67
CA LEU A 701 -12.73 33.64 10.78
C LEU A 701 -13.37 35.03 10.86
N ILE A 702 -13.52 35.70 9.72
CA ILE A 702 -14.19 37.02 9.62
C ILE A 702 -15.63 36.92 10.11
N TYR A 703 -16.38 35.92 9.65
CA TYR A 703 -17.79 35.70 10.02
C TYR A 703 -17.98 34.85 11.29
N LYS A 704 -16.90 34.57 12.05
CA LYS A 704 -16.91 33.82 13.31
C LYS A 704 -17.61 32.44 13.21
N LYS A 705 -17.51 31.78 12.06
CA LYS A 705 -18.01 30.41 11.83
C LYS A 705 -16.99 29.38 12.32
N GLU A 706 -16.90 29.19 13.64
CA GLU A 706 -15.79 28.42 14.24
C GLU A 706 -15.70 26.97 13.73
N LYS A 707 -16.82 26.29 13.42
CA LYS A 707 -16.80 24.93 12.83
C LYS A 707 -15.96 24.86 11.55
N LEU A 708 -16.18 25.81 10.64
CA LEU A 708 -15.44 25.92 9.37
C LEU A 708 -13.98 26.24 9.63
N SER A 709 -13.72 27.21 10.52
CA SER A 709 -12.37 27.61 10.89
C SER A 709 -11.56 26.43 11.45
N ILE A 710 -12.15 25.61 12.33
CA ILE A 710 -11.49 24.42 12.88
C ILE A 710 -11.14 23.43 11.76
N THR A 711 -12.10 23.07 10.89
CA THR A 711 -11.82 22.12 9.80
C THR A 711 -10.78 22.64 8.82
N GLY A 712 -10.85 23.92 8.45
CA GLY A 712 -9.90 24.52 7.54
C GLY A 712 -8.51 24.66 8.14
N SER A 713 -8.42 24.99 9.43
CA SER A 713 -7.14 25.03 10.17
C SER A 713 -6.49 23.66 10.22
N PHE A 714 -7.26 22.58 10.44
CA PHE A 714 -6.73 21.23 10.39
C PHE A 714 -6.11 20.89 9.01
N ALA A 715 -6.78 21.26 7.92
CA ALA A 715 -6.26 21.05 6.57
C ALA A 715 -4.96 21.84 6.33
N LEU A 716 -4.93 23.11 6.71
CA LEU A 716 -3.81 24.02 6.43
C LEU A 716 -2.59 23.71 7.30
N VAL A 717 -2.79 23.46 8.61
CA VAL A 717 -1.69 23.11 9.53
C VAL A 717 -1.09 21.75 9.15
N TYR A 718 -1.92 20.78 8.74
CA TYR A 718 -1.39 19.51 8.24
C TYR A 718 -0.59 19.68 6.94
N ALA A 719 -1.08 20.48 5.99
CA ALA A 719 -0.31 20.77 4.79
C ALA A 719 1.02 21.48 5.12
N LEU A 720 1.01 22.43 6.06
CA LEU A 720 2.21 23.11 6.54
C LEU A 720 3.21 22.14 7.19
N ALA A 721 2.74 21.04 7.80
CA ALA A 721 3.63 20.00 8.32
C ALA A 721 4.52 19.40 7.22
N HIS A 722 4.01 19.29 5.98
CA HIS A 722 4.76 18.81 4.83
C HIS A 722 5.67 19.88 4.19
N LEU A 723 5.54 21.16 4.54
CA LEU A 723 6.57 22.16 4.22
C LEU A 723 7.81 21.97 5.10
N ILE A 724 7.61 21.47 6.33
CA ILE A 724 8.69 21.19 7.28
C ILE A 724 9.28 19.81 7.01
N ALA A 725 8.42 18.80 6.88
CA ALA A 725 8.78 17.42 6.62
C ALA A 725 8.99 17.21 5.11
N ASP A 726 10.21 16.89 4.68
CA ASP A 726 10.42 16.46 3.29
C ASP A 726 9.63 15.18 3.05
N SER A 727 8.69 15.30 2.14
CA SER A 727 7.72 14.26 1.87
C SER A 727 7.72 13.97 0.39
N TYR A 728 7.29 12.76 0.07
CA TYR A 728 7.12 12.38 -1.31
C TYR A 728 5.93 13.12 -1.93
N GLY A 729 5.96 13.36 -3.25
CA GLY A 729 4.82 13.90 -3.99
C GLY A 729 3.65 12.95 -4.19
N HIS A 730 3.60 11.82 -3.48
CA HIS A 730 2.47 10.91 -3.59
C HIS A 730 1.20 11.57 -3.05
N TRP A 731 0.10 11.36 -3.77
CA TRP A 731 -1.18 11.99 -3.45
C TRP A 731 -1.64 11.70 -2.00
N ARG A 732 -1.29 10.52 -1.47
CA ARG A 732 -1.64 10.09 -0.10
C ARG A 732 -1.13 10.99 1.02
N TYR A 733 -0.09 11.81 0.80
CA TYR A 733 0.48 12.66 1.85
C TYR A 733 -0.42 13.83 2.20
N LEU A 734 -1.23 14.34 1.27
CA LEU A 734 -2.20 15.41 1.55
C LEU A 734 -3.66 14.92 1.59
N LEU A 735 -3.87 13.60 1.72
CA LEU A 735 -5.19 12.97 1.84
C LEU A 735 -6.04 13.63 2.94
N LEU A 736 -5.45 13.93 4.11
CA LEU A 736 -6.17 14.56 5.22
C LEU A 736 -6.65 15.97 4.84
N SER A 737 -5.78 16.80 4.28
CA SER A 737 -6.14 18.15 3.82
C SER A 737 -7.18 18.12 2.70
N TYR A 738 -7.07 17.18 1.78
CA TYR A 738 -8.04 16.95 0.71
C TYR A 738 -9.44 16.67 1.26
N ILE A 739 -9.56 15.74 2.21
CA ILE A 739 -10.85 15.39 2.83
C ILE A 739 -11.41 16.57 3.62
N PHE A 740 -10.57 17.28 4.39
CA PHE A 740 -11.03 18.46 5.13
C PHE A 740 -11.57 19.54 4.19
N CYS A 741 -10.95 19.78 3.03
CA CYS A 741 -11.47 20.73 2.04
C CYS A 741 -12.92 20.38 1.64
N TRP A 742 -13.19 19.13 1.28
CA TRP A 742 -14.54 18.69 0.91
C TRP A 742 -15.54 18.83 2.06
N ILE A 743 -15.13 18.49 3.28
CA ILE A 743 -15.97 18.65 4.47
C ILE A 743 -16.25 20.13 4.75
N THR A 744 -15.26 21.01 4.57
CA THR A 744 -15.39 22.47 4.70
C THR A 744 -16.36 23.03 3.64
N ILE A 745 -16.32 22.53 2.40
CA ILE A 745 -17.30 22.88 1.35
C ILE A 745 -18.71 22.44 1.76
N ILE A 746 -18.90 21.19 2.19
CA ILE A 746 -20.20 20.66 2.64
C ILE A 746 -20.75 21.50 3.81
N ALA A 747 -19.91 21.86 4.77
CA ALA A 747 -20.30 22.68 5.91
C ALA A 747 -20.65 24.12 5.49
N THR A 748 -19.99 24.66 4.47
CA THR A 748 -20.32 25.98 3.90
C THR A 748 -21.70 25.95 3.25
N ILE A 749 -21.99 24.90 2.46
CA ILE A 749 -23.32 24.69 1.86
C ILE A 749 -24.40 24.56 2.94
N ASP A 750 -24.14 23.84 4.05
CA ASP A 750 -25.08 23.75 5.18
C ASP A 750 -25.42 25.12 5.78
N ILE A 751 -24.43 25.99 5.90
CA ILE A 751 -24.61 27.35 6.42
C ILE A 751 -25.43 28.19 5.45
N LEU A 752 -25.10 28.15 4.15
CA LEU A 752 -25.79 28.94 3.13
C LEU A 752 -27.24 28.50 2.90
N THR A 753 -27.53 27.22 3.11
CA THR A 753 -28.88 26.65 2.95
C THR A 753 -29.70 26.65 4.24
N SER A 754 -29.15 27.17 5.34
CA SER A 754 -29.85 27.22 6.62
C SER A 754 -30.91 28.33 6.63
N PRO A 755 -32.18 28.05 6.98
CA PRO A 755 -33.27 29.04 6.97
C PRO A 755 -32.96 30.30 7.79
N LYS A 756 -32.24 30.14 8.92
CA LYS A 756 -31.86 31.24 9.80
C LYS A 756 -31.01 32.31 9.14
N VAL A 757 -30.23 31.96 8.12
CA VAL A 757 -29.40 32.92 7.38
C VAL A 757 -30.25 33.70 6.39
N GLN A 758 -31.25 33.05 5.78
CA GLN A 758 -32.18 33.72 4.86
C GLN A 758 -32.99 34.79 5.61
N ASP A 759 -33.42 34.51 6.83
CA ASP A 759 -34.15 35.48 7.64
C ASP A 759 -33.26 36.68 8.04
N SER A 760 -31.98 36.49 8.41
CA SER A 760 -31.12 37.62 8.81
C SER A 760 -30.69 38.53 7.66
N VAL A 761 -30.53 38.01 6.44
CA VAL A 761 -30.07 38.79 5.29
C VAL A 761 -31.22 39.62 4.68
N LEU A 762 -32.46 39.14 4.78
CA LEU A 762 -33.63 39.86 4.26
C LEU A 762 -34.06 41.03 5.15
N PHE A 763 -33.76 41.01 6.45
CA PHE A 763 -34.19 42.06 7.38
C PHE A 763 -33.23 43.25 7.52
N ASP A 764 -31.93 43.11 7.21
CA ASP A 764 -30.99 44.24 7.21
C ASP A 764 -31.12 45.14 5.96
N SER A 765 -31.88 44.73 4.94
CA SER A 765 -32.06 45.49 3.69
C SER A 765 -33.28 46.44 3.67
N LYS A 766 -33.98 46.61 4.80
CA LYS A 766 -35.18 47.46 4.91
C LYS A 766 -35.07 48.63 5.89
N GLU A 767 -33.89 48.86 6.47
CA GLU A 767 -33.61 50.03 7.32
C GLU A 767 -32.59 51.03 6.72
N GLU A 768 -32.27 50.90 5.44
CA GLU A 768 -31.75 51.99 4.59
C GLU A 768 -32.78 52.31 3.50
#